data_AF-A0A956WSZ5-F1
#
_entry.id   AF-A0A956WSZ5-F1
#
_cell.length_a   1.000
_cell.length_b   1.000
_cell.length_c   1.000
_cell.angle_alpha   90.00
_cell.angle_beta   90.00
_cell.angle_gamma   90.00
#
_symmetry.space_group_name_H-M   'P 1'
#
loop_
_entity.id
_entity.type
_entity.pdbx_description
1 polymer ?
#
loop_
_entity_poly.entity_id
_entity_poly.type
_entity_poly.pdbx_seq_one_letter_code
_entity_poly.pdbx_strand_id
1 'polypeptide(L)'
;MQDEKDRESDEKPSGEERRSSPLKPYSKPATPPEEAETISLLDLMAEESEGQGQKTIVLPPEAKTVELPPLVPSGSSTRPSQPTSTTDDQATPTATIRPPEPADTAPTPTTRDRAERPTFDAPESTPTVDDLEATTVQPRVAFPGATQVRPPAKPGSEDTTYIGARPSPARRPPAAPPGQRQAAPPTTQPKREQRPPQPPPSGRRPAPPPSINTKAKRPMTAGRIGRGLFVTLLVLFVVGLLAASAAAIGYSLVAADLPRPTELRNRASTFETARIYDRNGQLLYALADPNAGNRTYVPLDRISPYLVQATIATEDKRFYDNPGFDVIGLVRAVVEAAREGEAVAGTSTITQQLVRATLLDEDERTERSYRRKVREIILAAEISRTYSKEEILELYLNEIYYGNLAYGIEAAANTYFNKSAADLTLAEASLLAGLPQAPALWDPYTAPDKALGRQREVLSLMVANDDINLSDAQAALDEMAVRVYELQRPQVTIRHPHFTFTVLQQAEELLGAQSIYRGGLSILTTLDPDAQRQAEEAVAANRDLLAAGGANNAALVALQPQTGEIIAMVGSADFNDEAIDGQVNMALAPRQAGSSIKPLIYLSAFERGWTPATLLWDVRTEFPDGVNPPYIPKNFDDEFHGPVRVRPALGNSYNIPAVKAMEFVGVCEFISNVQKVGLTNLQDAGCAESGQPRDHGLSLALGAGEIPPLEMAGAFGALANGGRYVAPYAITRIEDRNGNLLYDNPAPAAVALQAVRPEHAYLLTSILSDNNARLAEFGQNNNLVIPGYQVAAKTGTSGTTADDVRDAWTIGYAPQVLASVWVGNTDNRPIGAGQSGYRLASPIWNYFMTSYLAGREALSFVRPPGVVDREICADTGIAVDATSTCAQRLTESFAGDQPPQDASQGITRLAIDLWTGLQANPSCNEAVYEATFGGGVPVNGRPDVLERERALATNWMQTTAAGQQWAATQGATSAAISPPTQACDGNTPRPRAEIIRPRNEGDALDRAAIEIWGTAMGPNYQGYQVEYGFGENPGGWGMVQERRPEAVQDGRLAVWDASQINYSGLVTIRVIVFGPDNPFTPENDLVLHEGRTVFNLQQPTPTPTTTPTETPTATATGTATPTVTVTPTATTTATPTVSPTPETPTPEAPTVELPTVEPPTVEPPTVESSPASETPSP
;
A
#
# COMPACT_ATOMS: atom_id res chain seq x y z
N MET A 1 -25.02 -43.50 31.75
CA MET A 1 -24.13 -43.11 32.87
C MET A 1 -23.96 -41.59 32.82
N GLN A 2 -24.87 -40.75 33.33
CA GLN A 2 -26.02 -41.00 34.22
C GLN A 2 -25.61 -41.39 35.66
N ASP A 3 -26.29 -40.75 36.61
CA ASP A 3 -26.28 -40.89 38.08
C ASP A 3 -25.14 -40.19 38.85
N GLU A 4 -25.37 -39.53 40.01
CA GLU A 4 -26.53 -38.74 40.52
C GLU A 4 -26.15 -38.10 41.88
N LYS A 5 -26.72 -36.91 42.21
CA LYS A 5 -27.03 -36.42 43.58
C LYS A 5 -25.87 -36.16 44.60
N ASP A 6 -26.00 -35.34 45.66
CA ASP A 6 -26.95 -34.27 46.02
C ASP A 6 -26.36 -33.37 47.16
N ARG A 7 -27.06 -32.27 47.48
CA ARG A 7 -27.00 -31.43 48.72
C ARG A 7 -25.95 -30.31 48.86
N GLU A 8 -26.19 -29.23 49.61
CA GLU A 8 -27.39 -28.38 49.92
C GLU A 8 -26.98 -27.30 50.95
N SER A 9 -27.27 -26.00 50.74
CA SER A 9 -27.72 -25.00 51.75
C SER A 9 -27.73 -23.53 51.25
N ASP A 10 -28.87 -22.87 51.50
CA ASP A 10 -29.10 -21.50 52.01
C ASP A 10 -28.97 -20.20 51.15
N GLU A 11 -30.12 -19.82 50.58
CA GLU A 11 -30.83 -18.51 50.61
C GLU A 11 -30.21 -17.14 50.16
N LYS A 12 -30.75 -16.66 49.00
CA LYS A 12 -31.44 -15.36 48.68
C LYS A 12 -31.37 -14.12 49.62
N PRO A 13 -31.68 -12.87 49.14
CA PRO A 13 -32.27 -12.44 47.84
C PRO A 13 -31.38 -11.41 47.07
N SER A 14 -31.72 -10.59 46.05
CA SER A 14 -32.85 -10.26 45.13
C SER A 14 -32.27 -9.35 44.00
N GLY A 15 -32.90 -9.00 42.85
CA GLY A 15 -34.20 -9.33 42.25
C GLY A 15 -34.73 -8.18 41.36
N GLU A 16 -35.36 -8.49 40.20
CA GLU A 16 -35.99 -7.56 39.20
C GLU A 16 -35.02 -6.60 38.45
N GLU A 17 -35.21 -6.16 37.20
CA GLU A 17 -36.05 -6.52 36.02
C GLU A 17 -35.22 -6.04 34.77
N ARG A 18 -35.20 -6.58 33.54
CA ARG A 18 -36.25 -7.04 32.58
C ARG A 18 -35.62 -7.92 31.48
N ARG A 19 -36.43 -8.51 30.58
CA ARG A 19 -35.99 -9.44 29.51
C ARG A 19 -35.86 -8.82 28.11
N SER A 20 -34.97 -9.41 27.32
CA SER A 20 -34.84 -9.30 25.86
C SER A 20 -35.76 -10.28 25.11
N SER A 21 -36.02 -10.03 23.82
CA SER A 21 -36.38 -11.03 22.79
C SER A 21 -36.15 -10.46 21.37
N PRO A 22 -35.67 -11.26 20.40
CA PRO A 22 -35.28 -10.78 19.06
C PRO A 22 -36.38 -10.89 18.00
N LEU A 23 -36.19 -10.21 16.86
CA LEU A 23 -37.06 -10.24 15.67
C LEU A 23 -36.59 -11.28 14.62
N LYS A 24 -37.54 -11.75 13.79
CA LYS A 24 -37.31 -12.54 12.57
C LYS A 24 -38.36 -12.17 11.48
N PRO A 25 -38.15 -12.48 10.18
CA PRO A 25 -38.36 -11.45 9.15
C PRO A 25 -39.59 -11.65 8.23
N TYR A 26 -39.86 -10.56 7.48
CA TYR A 26 -40.54 -10.47 6.17
C TYR A 26 -41.90 -11.18 5.95
N SER A 27 -42.94 -10.35 5.78
CA SER A 27 -44.26 -10.73 5.24
C SER A 27 -44.38 -10.43 3.74
N LYS A 28 -45.38 -11.05 3.09
CA LYS A 28 -45.69 -10.95 1.65
C LYS A 28 -46.19 -9.56 1.20
N PRO A 29 -46.13 -9.23 -0.11
CA PRO A 29 -46.71 -8.00 -0.66
C PRO A 29 -48.24 -7.93 -0.48
N ALA A 30 -48.75 -6.70 -0.46
CA ALA A 30 -50.18 -6.42 -0.31
C ALA A 30 -50.93 -6.46 -1.66
N THR A 31 -52.23 -6.76 -1.58
CA THR A 31 -53.18 -6.69 -2.70
C THR A 31 -53.49 -5.23 -3.05
N PRO A 32 -53.67 -4.85 -4.33
CA PRO A 32 -54.15 -3.51 -4.69
C PRO A 32 -55.59 -3.25 -4.20
N PRO A 33 -56.00 -1.98 -4.00
CA PRO A 33 -57.37 -1.61 -3.68
C PRO A 33 -58.30 -1.78 -4.90
N GLU A 34 -59.57 -2.09 -4.63
CA GLU A 34 -60.65 -2.00 -5.63
C GLU A 34 -61.21 -0.57 -5.73
N GLU A 35 -61.80 -0.25 -6.89
CA GLU A 35 -62.57 0.96 -7.20
C GLU A 35 -61.91 2.32 -6.87
N ALA A 36 -61.11 2.82 -7.82
CA ALA A 36 -60.79 4.24 -7.88
C ALA A 36 -62.01 5.06 -8.33
N GLU A 37 -62.52 5.94 -7.47
CA GLU A 37 -63.52 6.94 -7.87
C GLU A 37 -62.93 7.88 -8.93
N THR A 38 -63.63 8.06 -10.06
CA THR A 38 -63.19 8.95 -11.15
C THR A 38 -63.31 10.41 -10.73
N ILE A 39 -62.20 11.03 -10.32
CA ILE A 39 -62.17 12.42 -9.86
C ILE A 39 -62.32 13.36 -11.07
N SER A 40 -63.56 13.80 -11.30
CA SER A 40 -63.98 14.65 -12.42
C SER A 40 -63.45 16.08 -12.29
N LEU A 41 -62.88 16.62 -13.37
CA LEU A 41 -62.44 18.02 -13.41
C LEU A 41 -63.62 19.03 -13.32
N LEU A 42 -64.87 18.59 -13.58
CA LEU A 42 -66.04 19.47 -13.50
C LEU A 42 -66.39 19.88 -12.06
N ASP A 43 -66.10 19.05 -11.06
CA ASP A 43 -66.62 19.29 -9.70
C ASP A 43 -65.90 20.48 -9.03
N LEU A 44 -64.61 20.67 -9.28
CA LEU A 44 -63.87 21.88 -8.88
C LEU A 44 -64.37 23.14 -9.61
N MET A 45 -64.91 23.02 -10.83
CA MET A 45 -65.56 24.13 -11.53
C MET A 45 -66.98 24.42 -11.01
N ALA A 46 -67.55 23.52 -10.20
CA ALA A 46 -68.83 23.71 -9.52
C ALA A 46 -68.67 24.23 -8.07
N GLU A 47 -67.61 23.84 -7.36
CA GLU A 47 -67.40 24.22 -5.94
C GLU A 47 -67.11 25.73 -5.71
N GLU A 48 -66.75 26.52 -6.74
CA GLU A 48 -66.76 27.99 -6.62
C GLU A 48 -68.18 28.59 -6.49
N SER A 49 -69.26 27.79 -6.59
CA SER A 49 -70.64 28.31 -6.66
C SER A 49 -71.55 28.07 -5.44
N GLU A 50 -71.32 27.05 -4.60
CA GLU A 50 -72.23 26.73 -3.48
C GLU A 50 -71.53 26.48 -2.13
N GLY A 51 -72.15 26.96 -1.05
CA GLY A 51 -71.70 26.70 0.32
C GLY A 51 -72.88 26.58 1.30
N GLN A 52 -72.61 25.87 2.42
CA GLN A 52 -73.53 25.48 3.51
C GLN A 52 -74.32 24.17 3.31
N GLY A 53 -73.94 23.11 4.03
CA GLY A 53 -74.80 21.92 4.22
C GLY A 53 -74.14 20.76 5.00
N GLN A 54 -74.54 20.51 6.25
CA GLN A 54 -74.11 19.33 7.02
C GLN A 54 -75.00 18.10 6.77
N LYS A 55 -74.43 16.88 6.82
CA LYS A 55 -75.18 15.63 7.12
C LYS A 55 -74.29 14.50 7.66
N THR A 56 -74.89 13.43 8.18
CA THR A 56 -74.22 12.38 8.96
C THR A 56 -74.87 10.99 8.78
N ILE A 57 -74.09 9.96 8.42
CA ILE A 57 -74.40 8.52 8.31
C ILE A 57 -73.09 7.75 8.67
N VAL A 58 -72.95 6.64 9.41
CA VAL A 58 -73.80 5.58 10.04
C VAL A 58 -73.85 4.22 9.28
N LEU A 59 -73.09 3.23 9.80
CA LEU A 59 -72.98 1.82 9.34
C LEU A 59 -73.91 0.86 10.12
N PRO A 60 -74.26 -0.33 9.57
CA PRO A 60 -73.90 -1.62 10.22
C PRO A 60 -73.61 -2.78 9.16
N PRO A 61 -73.72 -4.13 9.39
CA PRO A 61 -72.53 -5.02 9.24
C PRO A 61 -72.70 -6.42 8.53
N GLU A 62 -71.62 -7.22 8.58
CA GLU A 62 -71.36 -8.67 8.30
C GLU A 62 -72.45 -9.74 8.65
N ALA A 63 -72.44 -11.04 8.22
CA ALA A 63 -71.72 -11.85 7.19
C ALA A 63 -72.25 -13.34 7.16
N LYS A 64 -71.53 -14.30 6.48
CA LYS A 64 -71.60 -15.82 6.50
C LYS A 64 -72.47 -16.52 5.41
N THR A 65 -72.27 -17.79 4.95
CA THR A 65 -71.40 -18.96 5.31
C THR A 65 -71.27 -20.05 4.18
N VAL A 66 -70.42 -21.11 4.38
CA VAL A 66 -70.49 -22.52 3.84
C VAL A 66 -70.03 -22.80 2.37
N GLU A 67 -69.36 -23.91 1.95
CA GLU A 67 -68.51 -24.96 2.60
C GLU A 67 -67.56 -25.72 1.58
N LEU A 68 -67.39 -27.07 1.62
CA LEU A 68 -66.23 -27.82 1.03
C LEU A 68 -66.56 -29.17 0.24
N PRO A 69 -65.77 -30.30 0.22
CA PRO A 69 -64.97 -30.80 -0.95
C PRO A 69 -65.25 -32.30 -1.33
N PRO A 70 -64.28 -33.21 -1.66
CA PRO A 70 -63.29 -33.37 -2.78
C PRO A 70 -63.52 -34.66 -3.64
N LEU A 71 -62.65 -35.01 -4.64
CA LEU A 71 -62.14 -36.40 -4.98
C LEU A 71 -61.28 -36.53 -6.27
N VAL A 72 -60.69 -37.73 -6.48
CA VAL A 72 -59.73 -38.20 -7.54
C VAL A 72 -59.74 -39.77 -7.56
N PRO A 73 -59.04 -40.58 -8.42
CA PRO A 73 -58.13 -40.35 -9.58
C PRO A 73 -58.31 -41.34 -10.81
N SER A 74 -57.27 -41.45 -11.67
CA SER A 74 -56.84 -42.63 -12.49
C SER A 74 -57.44 -43.00 -13.88
N GLY A 75 -56.74 -42.59 -14.95
CA GLY A 75 -55.97 -43.51 -15.84
C GLY A 75 -56.60 -44.23 -17.06
N SER A 76 -55.91 -44.20 -18.22
CA SER A 76 -55.78 -45.30 -19.23
C SER A 76 -54.78 -44.92 -20.36
N SER A 77 -54.59 -45.75 -21.41
CA SER A 77 -53.44 -45.70 -22.34
C SER A 77 -53.72 -46.28 -23.74
N THR A 78 -52.97 -45.85 -24.78
CA THR A 78 -52.18 -46.71 -25.73
C THR A 78 -52.02 -46.18 -27.19
N ARG A 79 -50.86 -46.52 -27.80
CA ARG A 79 -50.59 -46.85 -29.23
C ARG A 79 -50.44 -45.74 -30.31
N PRO A 80 -49.34 -45.74 -31.10
CA PRO A 80 -49.17 -44.95 -32.33
C PRO A 80 -49.03 -45.81 -33.62
N SER A 81 -49.45 -45.28 -34.80
CA SER A 81 -48.93 -45.58 -36.16
C SER A 81 -49.58 -44.74 -37.28
N GLN A 82 -48.72 -44.13 -38.11
CA GLN A 82 -48.77 -43.64 -39.54
C GLN A 82 -49.92 -44.04 -40.52
N PRO A 83 -49.95 -43.53 -41.79
CA PRO A 83 -49.45 -42.26 -42.40
C PRO A 83 -50.36 -41.63 -43.50
N THR A 84 -49.97 -40.47 -44.09
CA THR A 84 -49.92 -40.10 -45.56
C THR A 84 -49.61 -38.58 -45.72
N SER A 85 -48.45 -38.14 -46.26
CA SER A 85 -48.13 -37.76 -47.68
C SER A 85 -48.98 -36.58 -48.23
N THR A 86 -48.50 -35.51 -48.92
CA THR A 86 -47.40 -35.27 -49.92
C THR A 86 -46.93 -33.77 -49.89
N THR A 87 -45.98 -33.18 -50.66
CA THR A 87 -44.95 -33.51 -51.70
C THR A 87 -43.89 -32.36 -51.79
N ASP A 88 -42.73 -32.61 -52.44
CA ASP A 88 -41.80 -31.77 -53.27
C ASP A 88 -41.41 -30.31 -52.87
N ASP A 89 -40.18 -29.80 -53.14
CA ASP A 89 -39.22 -30.10 -54.22
C ASP A 89 -37.70 -30.03 -53.81
N GLN A 90 -36.78 -30.30 -54.75
CA GLN A 90 -35.32 -30.60 -54.69
C GLN A 90 -34.38 -29.57 -53.96
N ALA A 91 -33.12 -29.84 -53.55
CA ALA A 91 -32.03 -30.67 -54.13
C ALA A 91 -30.89 -31.09 -53.12
N THR A 92 -29.84 -31.80 -53.61
CA THR A 92 -28.64 -32.36 -52.88
C THR A 92 -27.31 -31.96 -53.60
N PRO A 93 -26.03 -32.40 -53.31
CA PRO A 93 -25.53 -33.55 -52.51
C PRO A 93 -24.21 -33.44 -51.64
N THR A 94 -24.08 -34.36 -50.68
CA THR A 94 -22.88 -35.19 -50.29
C THR A 94 -21.47 -34.61 -49.99
N ALA A 95 -20.96 -34.93 -48.78
CA ALA A 95 -19.61 -35.51 -48.54
C ALA A 95 -19.54 -36.24 -47.17
N THR A 96 -18.61 -37.20 -46.99
CA THR A 96 -18.52 -38.09 -45.80
C THR A 96 -17.07 -38.55 -45.54
N ILE A 97 -16.66 -38.79 -44.28
CA ILE A 97 -15.70 -39.84 -43.86
C ILE A 97 -15.72 -40.03 -42.31
N ARG A 98 -15.25 -41.18 -41.81
CA ARG A 98 -15.24 -41.61 -40.38
C ARG A 98 -13.81 -41.85 -39.84
N PRO A 99 -13.60 -41.91 -38.51
CA PRO A 99 -12.32 -42.24 -37.86
C PRO A 99 -12.14 -43.75 -37.58
N PRO A 100 -10.94 -44.18 -37.15
CA PRO A 100 -10.66 -45.50 -36.56
C PRO A 100 -10.36 -45.49 -35.04
N GLU A 101 -10.32 -46.68 -34.45
CA GLU A 101 -10.14 -47.07 -33.03
C GLU A 101 -9.46 -48.48 -33.02
N PRO A 102 -9.22 -49.19 -31.90
CA PRO A 102 -8.40 -48.88 -30.72
C PRO A 102 -7.41 -50.04 -30.39
N ALA A 103 -6.66 -49.96 -29.27
CA ALA A 103 -6.21 -51.10 -28.44
C ALA A 103 -5.52 -50.63 -27.14
N ASP A 104 -5.24 -51.44 -26.11
CA ASP A 104 -6.03 -52.38 -25.27
C ASP A 104 -5.05 -53.03 -24.25
N THR A 105 -5.41 -53.18 -22.97
CA THR A 105 -4.97 -54.21 -21.96
C THR A 105 -5.12 -53.78 -20.49
N ALA A 106 -5.47 -54.75 -19.63
CA ALA A 106 -5.38 -54.73 -18.16
C ALA A 106 -5.19 -56.18 -17.64
N PRO A 107 -4.76 -56.41 -16.38
CA PRO A 107 -5.68 -57.05 -15.42
C PRO A 107 -5.47 -56.70 -13.91
N THR A 108 -6.41 -57.15 -13.08
CA THR A 108 -6.51 -57.07 -11.59
C THR A 108 -6.43 -58.49 -10.96
N PRO A 109 -6.79 -58.81 -9.68
CA PRO A 109 -6.88 -58.07 -8.39
C PRO A 109 -6.27 -58.82 -7.15
N THR A 110 -6.34 -58.24 -5.93
CA THR A 110 -6.57 -58.98 -4.65
C THR A 110 -7.02 -58.05 -3.49
N THR A 111 -7.26 -58.56 -2.26
CA THR A 111 -8.16 -57.94 -1.25
C THR A 111 -7.73 -58.05 0.24
N ARG A 112 -8.25 -57.13 1.10
CA ARG A 112 -8.22 -57.10 2.60
C ARG A 112 -6.87 -56.68 3.24
N ASP A 113 -6.77 -56.22 4.49
CA ASP A 113 -7.69 -56.32 5.66
C ASP A 113 -7.77 -55.04 6.57
N ARG A 114 -7.95 -55.18 7.90
CA ARG A 114 -8.54 -54.19 8.84
C ARG A 114 -7.69 -53.87 10.10
N ALA A 115 -7.93 -52.68 10.70
CA ALA A 115 -7.44 -52.17 12.02
C ALA A 115 -5.98 -51.59 12.00
N GLU A 116 -5.51 -50.73 12.94
CA GLU A 116 -5.85 -50.50 14.37
C GLU A 116 -5.81 -49.01 14.84
N ARG A 117 -6.03 -48.78 16.16
CA ARG A 117 -5.72 -47.56 16.94
C ARG A 117 -5.08 -47.96 18.29
N PRO A 118 -4.03 -47.26 18.75
CA PRO A 118 -3.91 -46.78 20.14
C PRO A 118 -3.79 -45.23 20.15
N THR A 119 -4.51 -44.41 20.93
CA THR A 119 -4.61 -44.21 22.41
C THR A 119 -3.53 -43.29 23.02
N PHE A 120 -3.96 -42.54 24.02
CA PHE A 120 -3.25 -41.48 24.77
C PHE A 120 -2.12 -42.00 25.65
N ASP A 121 -1.18 -41.11 26.01
CA ASP A 121 -0.70 -40.96 27.40
C ASP A 121 -0.09 -39.56 27.62
N ALA A 122 -0.04 -39.12 28.88
CA ALA A 122 0.61 -37.90 29.38
C ALA A 122 1.18 -38.19 30.79
N PRO A 123 2.13 -37.39 31.33
CA PRO A 123 1.70 -36.25 32.15
C PRO A 123 2.70 -35.06 32.28
N GLU A 124 2.21 -34.01 32.97
CA GLU A 124 2.92 -33.09 33.89
C GLU A 124 4.34 -32.56 33.57
N SER A 125 4.46 -31.22 33.48
CA SER A 125 4.80 -30.42 34.68
C SER A 125 4.71 -28.90 34.43
N THR A 126 4.26 -28.14 35.44
CA THR A 126 4.27 -26.67 35.48
C THR A 126 5.41 -26.14 36.37
N PRO A 127 5.86 -24.92 36.10
CA PRO A 127 6.03 -23.95 37.19
C PRO A 127 5.16 -22.69 36.98
N THR A 128 5.11 -21.84 38.01
CA THR A 128 4.17 -20.73 38.15
C THR A 128 4.79 -19.35 37.95
N VAL A 129 4.04 -18.46 37.27
CA VAL A 129 3.70 -17.06 37.64
C VAL A 129 4.76 -16.21 38.34
N ASP A 130 5.15 -15.08 37.72
CA ASP A 130 4.94 -13.74 38.30
C ASP A 130 5.18 -12.57 37.30
N ASP A 131 4.75 -11.37 37.69
CA ASP A 131 5.03 -10.01 37.20
C ASP A 131 4.76 -9.57 35.74
N LEU A 132 3.57 -8.96 35.61
CA LEU A 132 3.26 -7.67 34.95
C LEU A 132 4.44 -6.79 34.47
N GLU A 133 4.30 -6.23 33.26
CA GLU A 133 3.99 -4.78 33.12
C GLU A 133 3.33 -4.47 31.75
N ALA A 134 2.75 -3.27 31.60
CA ALA A 134 1.92 -2.90 30.45
C ALA A 134 2.37 -1.60 29.79
N THR A 135 2.29 -1.52 28.45
CA THR A 135 2.48 -0.26 27.71
C THR A 135 1.43 -0.11 26.59
N THR A 136 0.21 0.24 26.96
CA THR A 136 -0.91 0.43 26.00
C THR A 136 -0.81 1.78 25.29
N VAL A 137 -0.19 1.81 24.11
CA VAL A 137 -0.18 3.00 23.23
C VAL A 137 -1.39 2.97 22.30
N GLN A 138 -2.34 3.90 22.49
CA GLN A 138 -3.45 4.11 21.56
C GLN A 138 -3.11 5.19 20.52
N PRO A 139 -3.08 4.87 19.22
CA PRO A 139 -3.15 5.90 18.17
C PRO A 139 -4.59 6.41 18.04
N ARG A 140 -4.83 7.67 18.42
CA ARG A 140 -6.06 8.38 18.03
C ARG A 140 -5.87 9.03 16.67
N VAL A 141 -6.59 8.55 15.66
CA VAL A 141 -6.86 9.31 14.43
C VAL A 141 -8.36 9.25 14.18
N ALA A 142 -8.98 10.41 13.95
CA ALA A 142 -10.40 10.53 13.63
C ALA A 142 -10.59 11.69 12.66
N PHE A 143 -11.15 11.41 11.48
CA PHE A 143 -11.52 12.40 10.49
C PHE A 143 -13.05 12.63 10.49
N PRO A 144 -13.54 13.84 10.16
CA PRO A 144 -14.92 14.24 10.41
C PRO A 144 -15.87 13.86 9.26
N GLY A 145 -17.03 13.25 9.59
CA GLY A 145 -17.99 12.85 8.54
C GLY A 145 -19.42 12.46 8.99
N ALA A 146 -19.85 12.76 10.22
CA ALA A 146 -21.19 12.36 10.70
C ALA A 146 -21.85 13.39 11.64
N THR A 147 -22.83 14.13 11.14
CA THR A 147 -23.53 15.18 11.89
C THR A 147 -24.70 14.63 12.73
N GLN A 148 -24.43 14.22 13.98
CA GLN A 148 -25.51 13.98 14.95
C GLN A 148 -25.87 15.24 15.74
N VAL A 149 -27.13 15.68 15.59
CA VAL A 149 -27.67 16.87 16.27
C VAL A 149 -28.21 16.53 17.65
N ARG A 150 -27.65 17.11 18.73
CA ARG A 150 -28.30 17.22 20.05
C ARG A 150 -27.98 18.56 20.77
N PRO A 151 -28.81 18.99 21.75
CA PRO A 151 -28.99 20.41 22.09
C PRO A 151 -27.94 20.99 23.08
N PRO A 152 -27.81 22.33 23.15
CA PRO A 152 -26.76 23.00 23.92
C PRO A 152 -26.97 23.00 25.44
N ALA A 153 -25.89 22.72 26.17
CA ALA A 153 -25.73 23.01 27.60
C ALA A 153 -25.02 24.36 27.82
N LYS A 154 -25.14 24.93 29.04
CA LYS A 154 -24.56 26.25 29.39
C LYS A 154 -23.13 26.15 29.97
N PRO A 155 -22.33 27.22 29.88
CA PRO A 155 -20.89 27.17 30.18
C PRO A 155 -20.54 27.22 31.68
N GLY A 156 -19.37 26.65 32.01
CA GLY A 156 -18.58 26.91 33.22
C GLY A 156 -17.32 27.73 32.89
N SER A 157 -16.54 28.12 33.91
CA SER A 157 -15.50 29.16 33.86
C SER A 157 -14.07 28.67 34.18
N GLU A 158 -13.10 29.61 34.02
CA GLU A 158 -11.75 29.64 34.63
C GLU A 158 -10.63 28.73 34.08
N ASP A 159 -9.34 29.12 34.06
CA ASP A 159 -8.71 30.47 33.92
C ASP A 159 -7.19 30.38 33.62
N THR A 160 -6.59 31.43 33.00
CA THR A 160 -5.13 31.76 32.91
C THR A 160 -4.16 30.76 32.21
N THR A 161 -2.91 31.05 31.78
CA THR A 161 -2.02 32.25 31.86
C THR A 161 -1.07 32.41 30.62
N TYR A 162 -0.33 33.53 30.54
CA TYR A 162 0.70 33.96 29.55
C TYR A 162 2.06 33.18 29.64
N ILE A 163 3.13 33.35 28.82
CA ILE A 163 3.90 34.57 28.38
C ILE A 163 4.79 34.35 27.12
N GLY A 164 4.86 35.36 26.23
CA GLY A 164 6.10 35.82 25.53
C GLY A 164 6.45 35.22 24.14
N ALA A 165 7.15 35.91 23.21
CA ALA A 165 7.68 37.28 23.18
C ALA A 165 7.79 37.85 21.72
N ARG A 166 8.53 38.95 21.50
CA ARG A 166 8.52 39.85 20.31
C ARG A 166 9.94 40.08 19.73
N PRO A 167 10.19 40.67 18.52
CA PRO A 167 9.94 42.10 18.24
C PRO A 167 9.69 42.53 16.75
N SER A 168 9.52 43.85 16.53
CA SER A 168 9.42 44.52 15.20
C SER A 168 9.74 46.04 15.30
N PRO A 169 10.18 46.72 14.23
CA PRO A 169 10.13 48.19 14.10
C PRO A 169 9.54 48.67 12.74
N ALA A 170 9.26 49.96 12.45
CA ALA A 170 8.72 51.11 13.21
C ALA A 170 8.50 52.29 12.22
N ARG A 171 7.38 53.05 12.25
CA ARG A 171 7.21 54.46 12.76
C ARG A 171 5.88 55.00 12.15
N ARG A 172 4.97 55.86 12.69
CA ARG A 172 4.83 56.81 13.85
C ARG A 172 5.67 58.10 13.79
N PRO A 173 5.22 59.29 14.30
CA PRO A 173 4.06 59.62 15.18
C PRO A 173 3.33 60.96 14.78
N PRO A 174 2.58 61.71 15.65
CA PRO A 174 1.98 61.49 16.99
C PRO A 174 0.41 61.42 16.91
N ALA A 175 -0.52 62.16 17.54
CA ALA A 175 -0.66 63.18 18.64
C ALA A 175 -2.19 63.28 19.00
N ALA A 176 -2.73 63.82 20.11
CA ALA A 176 -2.30 64.24 21.46
C ALA A 176 -3.56 64.23 22.43
N PRO A 177 -3.51 64.59 23.74
CA PRO A 177 -4.46 64.06 24.77
C PRO A 177 -5.02 65.17 25.75
N PRO A 178 -5.36 64.97 27.07
CA PRO A 178 -5.57 63.77 27.93
C PRO A 178 -6.70 63.76 29.02
N GLY A 179 -7.08 62.56 29.50
CA GLY A 179 -7.36 62.24 30.94
C GLY A 179 -8.72 62.63 31.59
N GLN A 180 -9.14 62.13 32.77
CA GLN A 180 -8.65 61.03 33.65
C GLN A 180 -9.79 60.38 34.52
N ARG A 181 -9.58 59.10 34.91
CA ARG A 181 -10.00 58.34 36.13
C ARG A 181 -11.08 58.91 37.11
N GLN A 182 -12.02 58.05 37.58
CA GLN A 182 -12.03 57.42 38.94
C GLN A 182 -13.36 56.69 39.33
N ALA A 183 -13.22 55.67 40.20
CA ALA A 183 -14.19 55.17 41.21
C ALA A 183 -15.53 54.48 40.80
N ALA A 184 -16.19 53.92 41.83
CA ALA A 184 -17.39 53.02 41.84
C ALA A 184 -18.29 53.38 43.06
N PRO A 185 -19.39 52.69 43.44
CA PRO A 185 -20.04 51.51 42.85
C PRO A 185 -21.54 51.71 42.45
N PRO A 186 -22.62 51.10 43.05
CA PRO A 186 -23.71 50.51 42.26
C PRO A 186 -25.08 51.22 42.43
N THR A 187 -26.19 50.50 42.24
CA THR A 187 -27.63 50.87 42.36
C THR A 187 -28.26 51.43 41.07
N THR A 188 -29.54 51.19 40.73
CA THR A 188 -30.60 50.35 41.34
C THR A 188 -31.60 49.84 40.31
N GLN A 189 -32.23 48.69 40.57
CA GLN A 189 -33.56 48.37 40.01
C GLN A 189 -34.65 49.16 40.76
N PRO A 190 -35.78 49.43 40.10
CA PRO A 190 -37.02 48.78 40.56
C PRO A 190 -37.92 48.33 39.39
N LYS A 191 -38.95 47.51 39.57
CA LYS A 191 -39.27 46.43 40.53
C LYS A 191 -40.53 45.77 39.95
N ARG A 192 -40.54 44.44 39.81
CA ARG A 192 -41.72 43.70 39.32
C ARG A 192 -42.80 43.63 40.40
N GLU A 193 -44.04 43.94 40.07
CA GLU A 193 -45.21 43.57 40.88
C GLU A 193 -46.25 42.83 40.01
N GLN A 194 -47.01 41.93 40.64
CA GLN A 194 -47.96 41.04 39.99
C GLN A 194 -49.36 41.17 40.62
N ARG A 195 -50.38 40.78 39.84
CA ARG A 195 -51.80 40.49 40.17
C ARG A 195 -52.10 40.17 41.66
N PRO A 196 -53.31 40.51 42.17
CA PRO A 196 -54.55 39.86 41.74
C PRO A 196 -55.76 40.81 41.45
N PRO A 197 -57.03 40.57 41.86
CA PRO A 197 -58.07 40.05 40.95
C PRO A 197 -59.35 40.92 40.78
N GLN A 198 -60.29 40.48 39.92
CA GLN A 198 -61.72 40.90 39.90
C GLN A 198 -62.45 40.47 41.20
N PRO A 199 -63.55 41.12 41.69
CA PRO A 199 -64.83 41.40 40.99
C PRO A 199 -65.50 42.75 41.42
N PRO A 200 -66.83 42.88 41.65
CA PRO A 200 -68.03 42.84 40.77
C PRO A 200 -68.71 44.24 40.58
N PRO A 201 -69.86 44.40 39.86
CA PRO A 201 -70.34 45.72 39.41
C PRO A 201 -71.49 46.38 40.23
N SER A 202 -71.47 47.73 40.31
CA SER A 202 -72.62 48.66 40.44
C SER A 202 -72.12 50.11 40.25
N GLY A 203 -72.90 51.16 39.93
CA GLY A 203 -74.34 51.31 39.68
C GLY A 203 -74.67 52.68 39.05
N ARG A 204 -75.95 52.93 38.67
CA ARG A 204 -76.40 54.14 37.94
C ARG A 204 -76.37 55.43 38.78
N ARG A 205 -76.16 56.61 38.16
CA ARG A 205 -76.99 57.85 38.27
C ARG A 205 -76.56 58.94 37.22
N PRO A 206 -77.30 60.06 37.02
CA PRO A 206 -77.64 60.52 35.66
C PRO A 206 -76.98 61.84 35.20
N ALA A 207 -77.27 62.21 33.94
CA ALA A 207 -76.81 63.43 33.28
C ALA A 207 -77.54 64.72 33.75
N PRO A 208 -76.89 65.90 33.66
CA PRO A 208 -77.52 67.20 33.77
C PRO A 208 -78.17 67.67 32.43
N PRO A 209 -79.17 68.56 32.47
CA PRO A 209 -79.91 69.04 31.29
C PRO A 209 -79.18 70.13 30.46
N PRO A 210 -79.63 70.45 29.23
CA PRO A 210 -78.87 71.26 28.28
C PRO A 210 -78.97 72.78 28.51
N SER A 211 -77.96 73.52 28.03
CA SER A 211 -78.05 74.97 27.83
C SER A 211 -78.30 75.30 26.35
N ILE A 212 -79.44 75.92 26.06
CA ILE A 212 -79.75 76.47 24.73
C ILE A 212 -79.12 77.86 24.64
N ASN A 213 -78.32 78.13 23.61
CA ASN A 213 -77.82 79.47 23.34
C ASN A 213 -77.95 79.81 21.85
N THR A 214 -79.05 80.50 21.52
CA THR A 214 -79.45 80.84 20.15
C THR A 214 -78.73 82.09 19.65
N LYS A 215 -77.81 81.94 18.70
CA LYS A 215 -77.32 83.06 17.86
C LYS A 215 -77.39 82.72 16.38
N ALA A 216 -77.88 83.67 15.60
CA ALA A 216 -78.41 83.43 14.26
C ALA A 216 -77.32 83.22 13.20
N LYS A 217 -77.68 82.48 12.14
CA LYS A 217 -76.85 82.28 10.94
C LYS A 217 -76.54 83.63 10.27
N ARG A 218 -75.27 83.86 9.91
CA ARG A 218 -74.89 84.78 8.82
C ARG A 218 -74.41 83.93 7.63
N PRO A 219 -74.83 84.22 6.39
CA PRO A 219 -74.40 83.43 5.24
C PRO A 219 -72.91 83.67 4.93
N MET A 220 -72.16 82.59 4.72
CA MET A 220 -70.80 82.68 4.18
C MET A 220 -70.85 82.68 2.65
N THR A 221 -70.24 83.68 2.03
CA THR A 221 -70.20 83.85 0.57
C THR A 221 -69.24 82.83 -0.09
N ALA A 222 -69.55 82.48 -1.34
CA ALA A 222 -68.95 81.35 -2.07
C ALA A 222 -67.41 81.38 -2.17
N GLY A 223 -66.79 82.56 -2.10
CA GLY A 223 -65.32 82.72 -2.19
C GLY A 223 -64.50 82.01 -1.11
N ARG A 224 -65.12 81.51 -0.02
CA ARG A 224 -64.42 80.66 0.97
C ARG A 224 -64.39 79.18 0.62
N ILE A 225 -65.35 78.68 -0.18
CA ILE A 225 -65.40 77.25 -0.56
C ILE A 225 -64.32 76.95 -1.59
N GLY A 226 -64.23 77.74 -2.67
CA GLY A 226 -63.18 77.57 -3.70
C GLY A 226 -61.76 77.75 -3.15
N ARG A 227 -61.57 78.62 -2.15
CA ARG A 227 -60.27 78.83 -1.50
C ARG A 227 -59.89 77.67 -0.57
N GLY A 228 -60.87 77.04 0.09
CA GLY A 228 -60.68 75.78 0.80
C GLY A 228 -60.30 74.64 -0.17
N LEU A 229 -61.07 74.47 -1.25
CA LEU A 229 -60.80 73.44 -2.26
C LEU A 229 -59.41 73.58 -2.90
N PHE A 230 -59.00 74.80 -3.24
CA PHE A 230 -57.66 75.06 -3.78
C PHE A 230 -56.54 74.74 -2.77
N VAL A 231 -56.71 75.07 -1.48
CA VAL A 231 -55.75 74.70 -0.45
C VAL A 231 -55.71 73.19 -0.24
N THR A 232 -56.85 72.49 -0.25
CA THR A 232 -56.87 71.02 -0.17
C THR A 232 -56.19 70.37 -1.38
N LEU A 233 -56.44 70.87 -2.61
CA LEU A 233 -55.77 70.38 -3.81
C LEU A 233 -54.26 70.67 -3.81
N LEU A 234 -53.84 71.85 -3.33
CA LEU A 234 -52.43 72.19 -3.19
C LEU A 234 -51.74 71.32 -2.12
N VAL A 235 -52.41 71.05 -0.99
CA VAL A 235 -51.91 70.13 0.04
C VAL A 235 -51.82 68.70 -0.49
N LEU A 236 -52.83 68.20 -1.21
CA LEU A 236 -52.79 66.89 -1.87
C LEU A 236 -51.67 66.80 -2.91
N PHE A 237 -51.45 67.86 -3.69
CA PHE A 237 -50.34 67.94 -4.65
C PHE A 237 -48.98 67.94 -3.95
N VAL A 238 -48.79 68.74 -2.90
CA VAL A 238 -47.54 68.78 -2.12
C VAL A 238 -47.31 67.46 -1.39
N VAL A 239 -48.34 66.83 -0.81
CA VAL A 239 -48.25 65.49 -0.20
C VAL A 239 -47.92 64.43 -1.24
N GLY A 240 -48.52 64.48 -2.43
CA GLY A 240 -48.19 63.59 -3.54
C GLY A 240 -46.75 63.77 -4.05
N LEU A 241 -46.25 65.02 -4.12
CA LEU A 241 -44.89 65.33 -4.55
C LEU A 241 -43.86 64.95 -3.48
N LEU A 242 -44.18 65.11 -2.19
CA LEU A 242 -43.39 64.59 -1.08
C LEU A 242 -43.39 63.06 -1.03
N ALA A 243 -44.52 62.40 -1.29
CA ALA A 243 -44.61 60.94 -1.38
C ALA A 243 -43.83 60.39 -2.57
N ALA A 244 -43.92 61.03 -3.74
CA ALA A 244 -43.10 60.70 -4.91
C ALA A 244 -41.59 60.92 -4.64
N SER A 245 -41.23 61.99 -3.94
CA SER A 245 -39.85 62.26 -3.53
C SER A 245 -39.34 61.21 -2.55
N ALA A 246 -40.15 60.84 -1.54
CA ALA A 246 -39.82 59.78 -0.58
C ALA A 246 -39.71 58.40 -1.25
N ALA A 247 -40.58 58.10 -2.23
CA ALA A 247 -40.49 56.89 -3.03
C ALA A 247 -39.24 56.86 -3.93
N ALA A 248 -38.89 57.98 -4.57
CA ALA A 248 -37.67 58.09 -5.39
C ALA A 248 -36.40 57.99 -4.54
N ILE A 249 -36.37 58.61 -3.35
CA ILE A 249 -35.27 58.48 -2.38
C ILE A 249 -35.19 57.04 -1.86
N GLY A 250 -36.32 56.42 -1.51
CA GLY A 250 -36.38 55.02 -1.05
C GLY A 250 -35.90 54.04 -2.12
N TYR A 251 -36.36 54.18 -3.36
CA TYR A 251 -35.85 53.44 -4.51
C TYR A 251 -34.35 53.64 -4.68
N SER A 252 -33.85 54.88 -4.62
CA SER A 252 -32.41 55.18 -4.79
C SER A 252 -31.54 54.56 -3.67
N LEU A 253 -32.02 54.60 -2.42
CA LEU A 253 -31.32 54.02 -1.27
C LEU A 253 -31.30 52.49 -1.30
N VAL A 254 -32.34 51.85 -1.85
CA VAL A 254 -32.36 50.39 -2.03
C VAL A 254 -31.56 49.99 -3.27
N ALA A 255 -31.70 50.69 -4.40
CA ALA A 255 -31.01 50.37 -5.66
C ALA A 255 -29.48 50.56 -5.60
N ALA A 256 -28.97 51.43 -4.72
CA ALA A 256 -27.54 51.55 -4.44
C ALA A 256 -26.96 50.35 -3.66
N ASP A 257 -27.82 49.50 -3.11
CA ASP A 257 -27.54 48.40 -2.18
C ASP A 257 -28.11 47.06 -2.75
N LEU A 258 -28.09 46.94 -4.08
CA LEU A 258 -28.61 45.80 -4.84
C LEU A 258 -27.59 45.29 -5.89
N PRO A 259 -27.52 43.98 -6.15
CA PRO A 259 -26.73 43.41 -7.25
C PRO A 259 -27.18 43.96 -8.62
N ARG A 260 -26.24 44.07 -9.56
CA ARG A 260 -26.57 44.56 -10.91
C ARG A 260 -27.36 43.49 -11.68
N PRO A 261 -28.41 43.84 -12.46
CA PRO A 261 -29.14 42.87 -13.28
C PRO A 261 -28.23 42.08 -14.24
N THR A 262 -27.14 42.67 -14.72
CA THR A 262 -26.11 42.03 -15.55
C THR A 262 -25.41 40.84 -14.88
N GLU A 263 -25.51 40.68 -13.55
CA GLU A 263 -24.98 39.50 -12.85
C GLU A 263 -25.95 38.31 -12.88
N LEU A 264 -27.22 38.50 -13.27
CA LEU A 264 -28.23 37.43 -13.24
C LEU A 264 -27.80 36.20 -14.05
N ARG A 265 -27.50 36.33 -15.36
CA ARG A 265 -27.09 35.16 -16.18
C ARG A 265 -25.75 34.57 -15.71
N ASN A 266 -24.89 35.33 -15.02
CA ASN A 266 -23.70 34.76 -14.39
C ASN A 266 -24.10 33.92 -13.17
N ARG A 267 -24.76 34.50 -12.16
CA ARG A 267 -25.16 33.79 -10.93
C ARG A 267 -26.09 32.60 -11.18
N ALA A 268 -27.02 32.74 -12.14
CA ALA A 268 -27.95 31.69 -12.55
C ALA A 268 -27.32 30.62 -13.44
N SER A 269 -26.12 30.84 -14.00
CA SER A 269 -25.38 29.79 -14.72
C SER A 269 -24.22 29.22 -13.91
N THR A 270 -23.76 29.83 -12.81
CA THR A 270 -22.59 29.35 -12.03
C THR A 270 -22.78 28.02 -11.27
N PHE A 271 -23.78 27.21 -11.63
CA PHE A 271 -24.00 25.91 -11.04
C PHE A 271 -24.47 24.89 -12.09
N GLU A 272 -23.64 23.88 -12.37
CA GLU A 272 -24.02 22.68 -13.14
C GLU A 272 -23.34 21.44 -12.57
N THR A 273 -23.99 20.28 -12.72
CA THR A 273 -23.52 18.99 -12.20
C THR A 273 -22.27 18.50 -12.91
N ALA A 274 -21.19 18.27 -12.15
CA ALA A 274 -20.00 17.59 -12.66
C ALA A 274 -20.29 16.10 -12.94
N ARG A 275 -19.65 15.58 -13.98
CA ARG A 275 -19.85 14.23 -14.51
C ARG A 275 -18.51 13.56 -14.78
N ILE A 276 -18.39 12.32 -14.33
CA ILE A 276 -17.19 11.49 -14.48
C ILE A 276 -17.50 10.39 -15.48
N TYR A 277 -16.60 10.18 -16.45
CA TYR A 277 -16.77 9.25 -17.56
C TYR A 277 -15.61 8.26 -17.67
N ASP A 278 -15.88 7.02 -18.10
CA ASP A 278 -14.85 6.05 -18.49
C ASP A 278 -14.11 6.48 -19.78
N ARG A 279 -13.07 5.73 -20.19
CA ARG A 279 -12.30 6.06 -21.42
C ARG A 279 -13.13 6.07 -22.71
N ASN A 280 -14.34 5.51 -22.69
CA ASN A 280 -15.26 5.40 -23.81
C ASN A 280 -16.40 6.44 -23.76
N GLY A 281 -16.42 7.32 -22.75
CA GLY A 281 -17.46 8.33 -22.57
C GLY A 281 -18.73 7.82 -21.88
N GLN A 282 -18.72 6.64 -21.23
CA GLN A 282 -19.84 6.18 -20.41
C GLN A 282 -19.82 6.84 -19.03
N LEU A 283 -20.97 7.35 -18.58
CA LEU A 283 -21.10 7.98 -17.27
C LEU A 283 -20.85 6.98 -16.14
N LEU A 284 -19.84 7.26 -15.32
CA LEU A 284 -19.52 6.54 -14.08
C LEU A 284 -20.30 7.12 -12.88
N TYR A 285 -20.37 8.45 -12.81
CA TYR A 285 -21.07 9.16 -11.73
C TYR A 285 -21.38 10.61 -12.13
N ALA A 286 -22.46 11.16 -11.56
CA ALA A 286 -22.84 12.56 -11.64
C ALA A 286 -22.90 13.14 -10.21
N LEU A 287 -22.06 14.13 -9.92
CA LEU A 287 -21.87 14.70 -8.59
C LEU A 287 -22.89 15.82 -8.36
N ALA A 288 -23.99 15.49 -7.69
CA ALA A 288 -24.91 16.48 -7.14
C ALA A 288 -24.23 17.24 -5.97
N ASP A 289 -24.39 18.57 -5.91
CA ASP A 289 -24.04 19.32 -4.69
C ASP A 289 -25.05 18.93 -3.58
N PRO A 290 -24.63 18.59 -2.36
CA PRO A 290 -25.56 18.23 -1.28
C PRO A 290 -26.60 19.30 -0.92
N ASN A 291 -26.36 20.55 -1.32
CA ASN A 291 -27.19 21.73 -1.05
C ASN A 291 -27.87 22.27 -2.33
N ALA A 292 -27.14 22.28 -3.46
CA ALA A 292 -27.60 22.84 -4.75
C ALA A 292 -27.96 21.78 -5.83
N GLY A 293 -27.79 20.50 -5.53
CA GLY A 293 -28.40 19.36 -6.22
C GLY A 293 -27.84 19.01 -7.60
N ASN A 294 -28.70 18.34 -8.39
CA ASN A 294 -28.52 18.03 -9.80
C ASN A 294 -29.05 19.18 -10.65
N ARG A 295 -28.26 19.63 -11.64
CA ARG A 295 -28.64 20.67 -12.60
C ARG A 295 -27.97 20.45 -13.95
N THR A 296 -28.74 20.67 -15.02
CA THR A 296 -28.29 20.66 -16.42
C THR A 296 -28.99 21.81 -17.12
N TYR A 297 -28.24 22.69 -17.78
CA TYR A 297 -28.83 23.81 -18.51
C TYR A 297 -29.35 23.37 -19.89
N VAL A 298 -30.58 23.74 -20.22
CA VAL A 298 -31.21 23.56 -21.54
C VAL A 298 -31.83 24.87 -22.03
N PRO A 299 -31.64 25.26 -23.30
CA PRO A 299 -32.28 26.45 -23.84
C PRO A 299 -33.80 26.27 -23.95
N LEU A 300 -34.54 27.38 -23.99
CA LEU A 300 -36.02 27.34 -23.90
C LEU A 300 -36.71 26.56 -25.04
N ASP A 301 -36.10 26.45 -26.22
CA ASP A 301 -36.59 25.67 -27.36
C ASP A 301 -36.37 24.14 -27.21
N ARG A 302 -35.63 23.73 -26.17
CA ARG A 302 -35.42 22.33 -25.76
C ARG A 302 -36.28 21.94 -24.55
N ILE A 303 -37.31 22.71 -24.22
CA ILE A 303 -38.27 22.43 -23.15
C ILE A 303 -39.67 22.22 -23.76
N SER A 304 -40.42 21.22 -23.27
CA SER A 304 -41.77 20.91 -23.76
C SER A 304 -42.71 22.12 -23.65
N PRO A 305 -43.45 22.48 -24.74
CA PRO A 305 -44.33 23.65 -24.73
C PRO A 305 -45.46 23.54 -23.70
N TYR A 306 -45.92 22.31 -23.41
CA TYR A 306 -46.93 22.08 -22.37
C TYR A 306 -46.44 22.51 -20.98
N LEU A 307 -45.14 22.34 -20.67
CA LEU A 307 -44.56 22.79 -19.40
C LEU A 307 -44.42 24.31 -19.37
N VAL A 308 -44.01 24.92 -20.48
CA VAL A 308 -43.96 26.39 -20.62
C VAL A 308 -45.34 27.00 -20.35
N GLN A 309 -46.39 26.47 -20.96
CA GLN A 309 -47.78 26.87 -20.71
C GLN A 309 -48.21 26.60 -19.26
N ALA A 310 -48.03 25.37 -18.76
CA ALA A 310 -48.41 24.97 -17.40
C ALA A 310 -47.76 25.85 -16.32
N THR A 311 -46.49 26.18 -16.49
CA THR A 311 -45.73 27.03 -15.58
C THR A 311 -46.26 28.47 -15.58
N ILE A 312 -46.53 29.03 -16.75
CA ILE A 312 -47.09 30.38 -16.89
C ILE A 312 -48.50 30.43 -16.30
N ALA A 313 -49.38 29.48 -16.63
CA ALA A 313 -50.75 29.42 -16.13
C ALA A 313 -50.80 29.30 -14.58
N THR A 314 -49.84 28.59 -13.99
CA THR A 314 -49.78 28.31 -12.54
C THR A 314 -49.13 29.44 -11.73
N GLU A 315 -47.97 29.95 -12.17
CA GLU A 315 -47.15 30.86 -11.34
C GLU A 315 -47.27 32.33 -11.76
N ASP A 316 -47.58 32.64 -13.03
CA ASP A 316 -47.71 34.02 -13.52
C ASP A 316 -48.52 34.15 -14.83
N LYS A 317 -49.85 34.02 -14.75
CA LYS A 317 -50.79 34.12 -15.90
C LYS A 317 -50.65 35.43 -16.72
N ARG A 318 -49.96 36.46 -16.20
CA ARG A 318 -49.69 37.73 -16.90
C ARG A 318 -48.19 37.96 -17.12
N PHE A 319 -47.41 36.88 -17.24
CA PHE A 319 -45.96 36.92 -17.34
C PHE A 319 -45.45 37.86 -18.43
N TYR A 320 -45.98 37.77 -19.65
CA TYR A 320 -45.56 38.60 -20.77
C TYR A 320 -45.96 40.09 -20.61
N ASP A 321 -47.14 40.37 -20.04
CA ASP A 321 -47.65 41.73 -19.87
C ASP A 321 -47.03 42.50 -18.69
N ASN A 322 -46.55 41.78 -17.66
CA ASN A 322 -46.15 42.41 -16.40
C ASN A 322 -44.72 43.01 -16.46
N PRO A 323 -44.44 44.11 -15.74
CA PRO A 323 -43.10 44.72 -15.66
C PRO A 323 -42.17 43.99 -14.67
N GLY A 324 -42.26 42.66 -14.58
CA GLY A 324 -41.53 41.82 -13.63
C GLY A 324 -42.26 41.58 -12.30
N PHE A 325 -43.34 42.32 -12.03
CA PHE A 325 -44.14 42.23 -10.82
C PHE A 325 -45.62 42.50 -11.12
N ASP A 326 -46.53 41.90 -10.35
CA ASP A 326 -47.96 42.16 -10.51
C ASP A 326 -48.34 43.53 -9.94
N VAL A 327 -48.46 44.52 -10.83
CA VAL A 327 -48.93 45.88 -10.53
C VAL A 327 -50.36 45.86 -9.95
N ILE A 328 -51.25 45.00 -10.45
CA ILE A 328 -52.65 44.94 -10.03
C ILE A 328 -52.76 44.23 -8.67
N GLY A 329 -52.04 43.13 -8.48
CA GLY A 329 -51.92 42.44 -7.20
C GLY A 329 -51.31 43.32 -6.10
N LEU A 330 -50.28 44.12 -6.42
CA LEU A 330 -49.70 45.08 -5.47
C LEU A 330 -50.70 46.18 -5.07
N VAL A 331 -51.41 46.76 -6.04
CA VAL A 331 -52.46 47.77 -5.75
C VAL A 331 -53.61 47.15 -4.94
N ARG A 332 -54.02 45.93 -5.27
CA ARG A 332 -55.06 45.17 -4.56
C ARG A 332 -54.65 44.93 -3.10
N ALA A 333 -53.48 44.35 -2.85
CA ALA A 333 -52.97 44.07 -1.51
C ALA A 333 -52.83 45.35 -0.64
N VAL A 334 -52.45 46.49 -1.24
CA VAL A 334 -52.41 47.78 -0.55
C VAL A 334 -53.83 48.27 -0.17
N VAL A 335 -54.83 48.05 -1.02
CA VAL A 335 -56.24 48.41 -0.73
C VAL A 335 -56.87 47.47 0.31
N GLU A 336 -56.53 46.19 0.30
CA GLU A 336 -57.01 45.18 1.25
C GLU A 336 -56.37 45.37 2.64
N ALA A 337 -55.05 45.53 2.72
CA ALA A 337 -54.36 45.85 3.97
C ALA A 337 -54.86 47.16 4.62
N ALA A 338 -55.28 48.14 3.80
CA ALA A 338 -55.89 49.38 4.27
C ALA A 338 -57.35 49.25 4.73
N ARG A 339 -58.00 48.09 4.52
CA ARG A 339 -59.38 47.79 4.95
C ARG A 339 -59.45 46.82 6.11
N GLU A 340 -58.64 45.77 6.08
CA GLU A 340 -58.80 44.58 6.94
C GLU A 340 -57.70 44.44 8.00
N GLY A 341 -56.62 45.23 7.90
CA GLY A 341 -55.60 45.35 8.95
C GLY A 341 -54.54 44.24 8.98
N GLU A 342 -54.80 43.11 8.33
CA GLU A 342 -53.78 42.12 7.97
C GLU A 342 -53.42 42.23 6.48
N ALA A 343 -52.16 41.91 6.14
CA ALA A 343 -51.66 41.96 4.78
C ALA A 343 -51.82 40.61 4.09
N VAL A 344 -52.85 40.46 3.26
CA VAL A 344 -53.03 39.28 2.40
C VAL A 344 -51.84 39.19 1.42
N ALA A 345 -51.29 37.98 1.25
CA ALA A 345 -50.07 37.77 0.48
C ALA A 345 -50.34 37.89 -1.03
N GLY A 346 -49.73 38.89 -1.67
CA GLY A 346 -49.73 39.01 -3.12
C GLY A 346 -48.94 37.87 -3.79
N THR A 347 -49.48 37.34 -4.89
CA THR A 347 -48.83 36.33 -5.73
C THR A 347 -47.47 36.83 -6.23
N SER A 348 -46.49 35.92 -6.31
CA SER A 348 -45.11 36.26 -6.69
C SER A 348 -44.82 35.81 -8.11
N THR A 349 -44.71 36.78 -9.02
CA THR A 349 -44.42 36.60 -10.45
C THR A 349 -43.13 35.79 -10.69
N ILE A 350 -43.05 35.09 -11.83
CA ILE A 350 -41.89 34.27 -12.23
C ILE A 350 -40.57 35.04 -12.06
N THR A 351 -40.52 36.30 -12.51
CA THR A 351 -39.32 37.15 -12.38
C THR A 351 -38.93 37.43 -10.92
N GLN A 352 -39.88 37.58 -10.00
CA GLN A 352 -39.58 37.73 -8.56
C GLN A 352 -39.09 36.43 -7.93
N GLN A 353 -39.62 35.28 -8.37
CA GLN A 353 -39.16 33.98 -7.91
C GLN A 353 -37.72 33.71 -8.37
N LEU A 354 -37.39 34.02 -9.63
CA LEU A 354 -36.03 33.96 -10.17
C LEU A 354 -35.07 34.86 -9.38
N VAL A 355 -35.45 36.11 -9.07
CA VAL A 355 -34.67 37.00 -8.19
C VAL A 355 -34.39 36.35 -6.83
N ARG A 356 -35.42 35.79 -6.20
CA ARG A 356 -35.32 35.14 -4.89
C ARG A 356 -34.45 33.87 -4.93
N ALA A 357 -34.37 33.19 -6.09
CA ALA A 357 -33.53 32.02 -6.28
C ALA A 357 -32.05 32.35 -6.60
N THR A 358 -31.75 33.54 -7.13
CA THR A 358 -30.42 33.83 -7.74
C THR A 358 -29.67 35.04 -7.16
N LEU A 359 -30.37 36.14 -6.85
CA LEU A 359 -29.73 37.43 -6.53
C LEU A 359 -29.76 37.80 -5.05
N LEU A 360 -30.63 37.19 -4.24
CA LEU A 360 -30.64 37.37 -2.79
C LEU A 360 -29.71 36.35 -2.12
N ASP A 361 -29.06 36.75 -1.04
CA ASP A 361 -28.23 35.87 -0.20
C ASP A 361 -29.12 34.97 0.67
N GLU A 362 -28.62 33.80 1.09
CA GLU A 362 -29.43 32.69 1.62
C GLU A 362 -30.28 33.05 2.85
N ASP A 363 -29.71 33.79 3.81
CA ASP A 363 -30.44 34.34 4.95
C ASP A 363 -31.61 35.23 4.49
N GLU A 364 -31.34 36.17 3.56
CA GLU A 364 -32.37 37.07 3.02
C GLU A 364 -33.47 36.31 2.26
N ARG A 365 -33.18 35.17 1.60
CA ARG A 365 -34.21 34.37 0.91
C ARG A 365 -35.30 33.91 1.88
N THR A 366 -34.90 33.48 3.07
CA THR A 366 -35.81 32.89 4.07
C THR A 366 -36.56 33.95 4.89
N GLU A 367 -36.00 35.16 5.06
CA GLU A 367 -36.63 36.26 5.80
C GLU A 367 -38.05 36.59 5.28
N ARG A 368 -39.07 36.45 6.12
CA ARG A 368 -40.41 37.00 5.85
C ARG A 368 -40.48 38.51 6.17
N SER A 369 -39.68 39.32 5.48
CA SER A 369 -39.60 40.77 5.69
C SER A 369 -40.13 41.61 4.51
N TYR A 370 -40.79 42.74 4.83
CA TYR A 370 -41.24 43.70 3.80
C TYR A 370 -40.05 44.30 3.03
N ARG A 371 -38.87 44.44 3.66
CA ARG A 371 -37.63 44.90 3.00
C ARG A 371 -37.21 43.95 1.88
N ARG A 372 -37.21 42.63 2.14
CA ARG A 372 -36.96 41.61 1.12
C ARG A 372 -37.95 41.71 -0.03
N LYS A 373 -39.25 41.80 0.24
CA LYS A 373 -40.26 41.86 -0.83
C LYS A 373 -40.17 43.14 -1.67
N VAL A 374 -39.77 44.28 -1.10
CA VAL A 374 -39.47 45.51 -1.87
C VAL A 374 -38.21 45.35 -2.73
N ARG A 375 -37.14 44.70 -2.22
CA ARG A 375 -35.96 44.34 -3.03
C ARG A 375 -36.31 43.39 -4.17
N GLU A 376 -37.13 42.35 -3.92
CA GLU A 376 -37.63 41.43 -4.96
C GLU A 376 -38.32 42.19 -6.11
N ILE A 377 -39.22 43.13 -5.78
CA ILE A 377 -39.97 43.94 -6.76
C ILE A 377 -39.04 44.83 -7.57
N ILE A 378 -38.08 45.51 -6.93
CA ILE A 378 -37.13 46.40 -7.62
C ILE A 378 -36.21 45.60 -8.55
N LEU A 379 -35.59 44.53 -8.06
CA LEU A 379 -34.72 43.67 -8.89
C LEU A 379 -35.48 43.06 -10.08
N ALA A 380 -36.70 42.56 -9.87
CA ALA A 380 -37.50 41.97 -10.94
C ALA A 380 -37.90 42.99 -12.02
N ALA A 381 -38.13 44.24 -11.62
CA ALA A 381 -38.40 45.34 -12.54
C ALA A 381 -37.17 45.75 -13.37
N GLU A 382 -35.96 45.75 -12.78
CA GLU A 382 -34.73 46.03 -13.52
C GLU A 382 -34.30 44.86 -14.42
N ILE A 383 -34.53 43.61 -14.00
CA ILE A 383 -34.34 42.40 -14.83
C ILE A 383 -35.26 42.45 -16.06
N SER A 384 -36.54 42.81 -15.87
CA SER A 384 -37.51 42.94 -16.98
C SER A 384 -37.26 44.12 -17.92
N ARG A 385 -36.21 44.93 -17.67
CA ARG A 385 -35.67 45.94 -18.59
C ARG A 385 -34.36 45.51 -19.26
N THR A 386 -33.72 44.46 -18.73
CA THR A 386 -32.36 44.02 -19.11
C THR A 386 -32.37 42.77 -19.97
N TYR A 387 -33.31 41.85 -19.70
CA TYR A 387 -33.47 40.56 -20.38
C TYR A 387 -34.84 40.46 -21.05
N SER A 388 -34.95 39.61 -22.07
CA SER A 388 -36.25 39.29 -22.68
C SER A 388 -37.12 38.41 -21.76
N LYS A 389 -38.42 38.28 -22.07
CA LYS A 389 -39.32 37.40 -21.30
C LYS A 389 -38.94 35.94 -21.47
N GLU A 390 -38.49 35.58 -22.66
CA GLU A 390 -38.01 34.26 -23.04
C GLU A 390 -36.72 33.92 -22.25
N GLU A 391 -35.77 34.86 -22.15
CA GLU A 391 -34.57 34.70 -21.32
C GLU A 391 -34.88 34.57 -19.83
N ILE A 392 -35.82 35.36 -19.31
CA ILE A 392 -36.25 35.27 -17.90
C ILE A 392 -36.91 33.92 -17.61
N LEU A 393 -37.72 33.41 -18.54
CA LEU A 393 -38.39 32.12 -18.40
C LEU A 393 -37.41 30.95 -18.55
N GLU A 394 -36.47 31.03 -19.49
CA GLU A 394 -35.35 30.09 -19.62
C GLU A 394 -34.57 29.99 -18.32
N LEU A 395 -34.12 31.12 -17.78
CA LEU A 395 -33.36 31.16 -16.53
C LEU A 395 -34.18 30.64 -15.35
N TYR A 396 -35.48 30.94 -15.27
CA TYR A 396 -36.37 30.40 -14.23
C TYR A 396 -36.53 28.88 -14.33
N LEU A 397 -36.88 28.36 -15.51
CA LEU A 397 -37.09 26.92 -15.72
C LEU A 397 -35.80 26.11 -15.56
N ASN A 398 -34.63 26.73 -15.73
CA ASN A 398 -33.34 26.11 -15.45
C ASN A 398 -32.86 26.26 -14.00
N GLU A 399 -33.48 27.12 -13.17
CA GLU A 399 -33.05 27.43 -11.80
C GLU A 399 -33.93 26.81 -10.73
N ILE A 400 -35.25 26.78 -10.96
CA ILE A 400 -36.21 26.56 -9.88
C ILE A 400 -36.12 25.12 -9.32
N TYR A 401 -36.32 24.99 -8.00
CA TYR A 401 -36.22 23.72 -7.31
C TYR A 401 -37.51 22.92 -7.46
N TYR A 402 -37.41 21.70 -8.02
CA TYR A 402 -38.55 20.80 -8.24
C TYR A 402 -38.70 19.73 -7.14
N GLY A 403 -37.71 19.57 -6.25
CA GLY A 403 -37.69 18.52 -5.23
C GLY A 403 -36.64 17.45 -5.51
N ASN A 404 -36.34 16.60 -4.51
CA ASN A 404 -35.36 15.50 -4.60
C ASN A 404 -34.01 15.88 -5.24
N LEU A 405 -33.45 17.03 -4.82
CA LEU A 405 -32.22 17.60 -5.39
C LEU A 405 -32.29 17.98 -6.88
N ALA A 406 -33.46 17.95 -7.55
CA ALA A 406 -33.58 18.45 -8.93
C ALA A 406 -33.76 19.98 -8.96
N TYR A 407 -32.76 20.69 -9.47
CA TYR A 407 -32.81 22.13 -9.76
C TYR A 407 -32.79 22.34 -11.27
N GLY A 408 -33.79 23.07 -11.76
CA GLY A 408 -34.05 23.18 -13.19
C GLY A 408 -34.75 21.96 -13.80
N ILE A 409 -35.46 22.19 -14.90
CA ILE A 409 -36.40 21.21 -15.45
C ILE A 409 -35.73 19.98 -16.05
N GLU A 410 -34.57 20.08 -16.70
CA GLU A 410 -33.91 18.89 -17.28
C GLU A 410 -33.52 17.90 -16.18
N ALA A 411 -33.04 18.42 -15.04
CA ALA A 411 -32.79 17.60 -13.86
C ALA A 411 -34.09 17.02 -13.29
N ALA A 412 -35.22 17.74 -13.32
CA ALA A 412 -36.49 17.24 -12.82
C ALA A 412 -37.15 16.19 -13.74
N ALA A 413 -37.11 16.40 -15.06
CA ALA A 413 -37.58 15.46 -16.07
C ALA A 413 -36.80 14.14 -16.01
N ASN A 414 -35.47 14.22 -15.84
CA ASN A 414 -34.64 13.04 -15.63
C ASN A 414 -34.91 12.41 -14.25
N THR A 415 -34.98 13.21 -13.18
CA THR A 415 -35.21 12.71 -11.81
C THR A 415 -36.55 11.98 -11.68
N TYR A 416 -37.64 12.54 -12.18
CA TYR A 416 -38.98 11.99 -11.97
C TYR A 416 -39.43 10.98 -13.03
N PHE A 417 -38.95 11.11 -14.29
CA PHE A 417 -39.43 10.29 -15.42
C PHE A 417 -38.34 9.64 -16.26
N ASN A 418 -37.06 9.87 -15.95
CA ASN A 418 -35.90 9.46 -16.77
C ASN A 418 -36.01 9.90 -18.25
N LYS A 419 -36.43 11.14 -18.47
CA LYS A 419 -36.59 11.79 -19.79
C LYS A 419 -35.83 13.11 -19.88
N SER A 420 -35.69 13.66 -21.08
CA SER A 420 -35.36 15.07 -21.29
C SER A 420 -36.60 15.95 -21.13
N ALA A 421 -36.44 17.22 -20.77
CA ALA A 421 -37.51 18.20 -20.63
C ALA A 421 -38.23 18.49 -21.96
N ALA A 422 -37.59 18.21 -23.09
CA ALA A 422 -38.20 18.26 -24.42
C ALA A 422 -39.32 17.21 -24.61
N ASP A 423 -39.18 16.04 -23.98
CA ASP A 423 -40.01 14.84 -24.22
C ASP A 423 -41.15 14.66 -23.20
N LEU A 424 -41.43 15.70 -22.40
CA LEU A 424 -42.49 15.71 -21.39
C LEU A 424 -43.89 15.79 -22.04
N THR A 425 -44.74 14.81 -21.75
CA THR A 425 -46.18 14.83 -22.09
C THR A 425 -46.91 15.91 -21.31
N LEU A 426 -48.14 16.25 -21.71
CA LEU A 426 -49.00 17.17 -20.93
C LEU A 426 -49.21 16.67 -19.49
N ALA A 427 -49.29 15.35 -19.31
CA ALA A 427 -49.41 14.69 -18.01
C ALA A 427 -48.17 14.93 -17.13
N GLU A 428 -46.98 14.62 -17.66
CA GLU A 428 -45.70 14.82 -16.97
C GLU A 428 -45.41 16.32 -16.71
N ALA A 429 -45.67 17.17 -17.69
CA ALA A 429 -45.43 18.61 -17.64
C ALA A 429 -46.33 19.31 -16.60
N SER A 430 -47.63 18.99 -16.58
CA SER A 430 -48.55 19.58 -15.59
C SER A 430 -48.22 19.14 -14.15
N LEU A 431 -47.70 17.92 -13.95
CA LEU A 431 -47.23 17.47 -12.64
C LEU A 431 -46.02 18.30 -12.20
N LEU A 432 -44.98 18.41 -13.04
CA LEU A 432 -43.73 19.12 -12.71
C LEU A 432 -43.95 20.62 -12.51
N ALA A 433 -44.76 21.27 -13.36
CA ALA A 433 -45.11 22.69 -13.22
C ALA A 433 -45.84 23.00 -11.90
N GLY A 434 -46.50 21.99 -11.29
CA GLY A 434 -47.15 22.12 -9.99
C GLY A 434 -46.19 22.17 -8.79
N LEU A 435 -45.00 21.56 -8.89
CA LEU A 435 -44.10 21.32 -7.76
C LEU A 435 -43.44 22.59 -7.15
N PRO A 436 -42.90 23.56 -7.93
CA PRO A 436 -42.04 24.64 -7.42
C PRO A 436 -42.56 25.46 -6.23
N GLN A 437 -43.88 25.61 -6.09
CA GLN A 437 -44.47 26.40 -5.00
C GLN A 437 -44.38 25.70 -3.63
N ALA A 438 -44.30 24.37 -3.57
CA ALA A 438 -44.09 23.59 -2.35
C ALA A 438 -43.54 22.16 -2.63
N PRO A 439 -42.29 22.00 -3.12
CA PRO A 439 -41.79 20.72 -3.64
C PRO A 439 -41.85 19.54 -2.66
N ALA A 440 -41.65 19.80 -1.37
CA ALA A 440 -41.69 18.76 -0.32
C ALA A 440 -43.12 18.39 0.15
N LEU A 441 -44.15 19.15 -0.26
CA LEU A 441 -45.56 18.86 0.07
C LEU A 441 -46.24 18.01 -1.03
N TRP A 442 -45.78 18.16 -2.26
CA TRP A 442 -46.33 17.52 -3.46
C TRP A 442 -45.35 16.55 -4.13
N ASP A 443 -44.28 16.14 -3.44
CA ASP A 443 -43.30 15.17 -3.95
C ASP A 443 -44.00 13.86 -4.38
N PRO A 444 -44.00 13.51 -5.69
CA PRO A 444 -44.64 12.29 -6.18
C PRO A 444 -44.19 11.01 -5.46
N TYR A 445 -42.95 10.95 -4.97
CA TYR A 445 -42.42 9.76 -4.29
C TYR A 445 -42.85 9.58 -2.83
N THR A 446 -43.44 10.60 -2.20
CA THR A 446 -43.85 10.54 -0.78
C THR A 446 -45.29 11.01 -0.54
N ALA A 447 -45.90 11.69 -1.51
CA ALA A 447 -47.29 12.13 -1.46
C ALA A 447 -47.95 12.14 -2.87
N PRO A 448 -48.01 10.99 -3.58
CA PRO A 448 -48.56 10.90 -4.94
C PRO A 448 -49.96 11.50 -5.05
N ASP A 449 -50.87 11.21 -4.12
CA ASP A 449 -52.24 11.73 -4.11
C ASP A 449 -52.29 13.27 -4.07
N LYS A 450 -51.32 13.90 -3.37
CA LYS A 450 -51.19 15.37 -3.29
C LYS A 450 -50.54 15.93 -4.54
N ALA A 451 -49.63 15.18 -5.17
CA ALA A 451 -49.05 15.54 -6.46
C ALA A 451 -50.13 15.56 -7.55
N LEU A 452 -50.99 14.54 -7.62
CA LEU A 452 -52.18 14.51 -8.48
C LEU A 452 -53.19 15.62 -8.14
N GLY A 453 -53.38 15.88 -6.84
CA GLY A 453 -54.18 17.02 -6.36
C GLY A 453 -53.70 18.35 -6.94
N ARG A 454 -52.40 18.62 -6.82
CA ARG A 454 -51.75 19.82 -7.37
C ARG A 454 -51.76 19.85 -8.89
N GLN A 455 -51.53 18.72 -9.56
CA GLN A 455 -51.61 18.60 -11.02
C GLN A 455 -53.01 18.99 -11.55
N ARG A 456 -54.07 18.59 -10.84
CA ARG A 456 -55.46 18.96 -11.20
C ARG A 456 -55.69 20.47 -11.16
N GLU A 457 -55.07 21.18 -10.21
CA GLU A 457 -55.08 22.65 -10.15
C GLU A 457 -54.32 23.28 -11.34
N VAL A 458 -53.15 22.73 -11.69
CA VAL A 458 -52.36 23.19 -12.86
C VAL A 458 -53.19 23.03 -14.14
N LEU A 459 -53.79 21.86 -14.34
CA LEU A 459 -54.59 21.54 -15.52
C LEU A 459 -55.86 22.40 -15.62
N SER A 460 -56.55 22.67 -14.51
CA SER A 460 -57.71 23.58 -14.53
C SER A 460 -57.31 25.03 -14.80
N LEU A 461 -56.14 25.49 -14.34
CA LEU A 461 -55.60 26.81 -14.67
C LEU A 461 -55.20 26.93 -16.16
N MET A 462 -54.67 25.88 -16.78
CA MET A 462 -54.40 25.83 -18.22
C MET A 462 -55.68 25.88 -19.05
N VAL A 463 -56.73 25.12 -18.66
CA VAL A 463 -58.07 25.21 -19.30
C VAL A 463 -58.65 26.62 -19.13
N ALA A 464 -58.54 27.22 -17.94
CA ALA A 464 -58.97 28.60 -17.67
C ALA A 464 -58.05 29.67 -18.29
N ASN A 465 -57.07 29.28 -19.11
CA ASN A 465 -56.20 30.15 -19.90
C ASN A 465 -56.29 29.88 -21.41
N ASP A 466 -57.21 29.00 -21.84
CA ASP A 466 -57.36 28.53 -23.23
C ASP A 466 -56.11 27.83 -23.81
N ASP A 467 -55.16 27.39 -22.95
CA ASP A 467 -53.94 26.68 -23.37
C ASP A 467 -54.23 25.23 -23.83
N ILE A 468 -55.22 24.57 -23.20
CA ILE A 468 -55.67 23.20 -23.47
C ILE A 468 -57.19 23.12 -23.32
N ASN A 469 -57.80 22.07 -23.88
CA ASN A 469 -59.23 21.81 -23.68
C ASN A 469 -59.50 20.84 -22.50
N LEU A 470 -60.76 20.76 -22.07
CA LEU A 470 -61.17 19.96 -20.90
C LEU A 470 -60.90 18.46 -21.08
N SER A 471 -61.02 17.92 -22.30
CA SER A 471 -60.75 16.50 -22.58
C SER A 471 -59.26 16.16 -22.49
N ASP A 472 -58.39 17.03 -23.02
CA ASP A 472 -56.93 16.86 -22.90
C ASP A 472 -56.49 16.96 -21.44
N ALA A 473 -57.10 17.87 -20.68
CA ALA A 473 -56.86 18.04 -19.25
C ALA A 473 -57.26 16.80 -18.43
N GLN A 474 -58.45 16.23 -18.67
CA GLN A 474 -58.84 14.99 -17.99
C GLN A 474 -57.94 13.81 -18.40
N ALA A 475 -57.62 13.65 -19.69
CA ALA A 475 -56.75 12.58 -20.17
C ALA A 475 -55.32 12.66 -19.57
N ALA A 476 -54.76 13.87 -19.40
CA ALA A 476 -53.47 14.09 -18.77
C ALA A 476 -53.46 13.81 -17.26
N LEU A 477 -54.60 14.03 -16.59
CA LEU A 477 -54.79 13.64 -15.19
C LEU A 477 -54.92 12.12 -15.05
N ASP A 478 -55.71 11.49 -15.92
CA ASP A 478 -55.94 10.04 -15.93
C ASP A 478 -54.66 9.24 -16.25
N GLU A 479 -53.79 9.74 -17.15
CA GLU A 479 -52.45 9.19 -17.42
C GLU A 479 -51.59 9.17 -16.15
N MET A 480 -51.49 10.31 -15.45
CA MET A 480 -50.69 10.38 -14.22
C MET A 480 -51.33 9.63 -13.05
N ALA A 481 -52.66 9.53 -12.98
CA ALA A 481 -53.36 8.87 -11.87
C ALA A 481 -52.95 7.39 -11.72
N VAL A 482 -52.65 6.71 -12.82
CA VAL A 482 -52.02 5.37 -12.79
C VAL A 482 -50.52 5.49 -12.53
N ARG A 483 -49.84 6.30 -13.35
CA ARG A 483 -48.38 6.28 -13.49
C ARG A 483 -47.63 6.85 -12.28
N VAL A 484 -48.24 7.71 -11.47
CA VAL A 484 -47.57 8.35 -10.31
C VAL A 484 -47.13 7.32 -9.26
N TYR A 485 -47.86 6.22 -9.12
CA TYR A 485 -47.55 5.14 -8.17
C TYR A 485 -46.46 4.18 -8.69
N GLU A 486 -46.13 4.24 -9.98
CA GLU A 486 -45.07 3.45 -10.61
C GLU A 486 -43.70 4.16 -10.56
N LEU A 487 -43.66 5.44 -10.19
CA LEU A 487 -42.44 6.25 -10.18
C LEU A 487 -41.48 5.75 -9.09
N GLN A 488 -40.28 5.33 -9.50
CA GLN A 488 -39.20 4.96 -8.59
C GLN A 488 -38.18 6.09 -8.45
N ARG A 489 -37.67 6.29 -7.23
CA ARG A 489 -36.59 7.25 -6.95
C ARG A 489 -35.32 6.79 -7.68
N PRO A 490 -34.66 7.65 -8.50
CA PRO A 490 -33.42 7.28 -9.17
C PRO A 490 -32.40 6.79 -8.16
N GLN A 491 -31.87 5.58 -8.41
CA GLN A 491 -30.71 5.12 -7.67
C GLN A 491 -29.51 5.86 -8.24
N VAL A 492 -28.87 6.70 -7.42
CA VAL A 492 -27.62 7.39 -7.79
C VAL A 492 -26.48 6.37 -7.68
N THR A 493 -26.42 5.46 -8.66
CA THR A 493 -25.44 4.38 -8.72
C THR A 493 -24.07 4.94 -9.10
N ILE A 494 -23.18 5.03 -8.12
CA ILE A 494 -21.75 5.27 -8.37
C ILE A 494 -21.18 3.98 -8.98
N ARG A 495 -20.81 4.01 -10.26
CA ARG A 495 -20.12 2.87 -10.90
C ARG A 495 -18.68 2.81 -10.41
N HIS A 496 -18.17 1.60 -10.21
CA HIS A 496 -16.78 1.32 -9.87
C HIS A 496 -16.24 2.24 -8.75
N PRO A 497 -16.92 2.27 -7.58
CA PRO A 497 -16.86 3.38 -6.64
C PRO A 497 -15.46 3.70 -6.13
N HIS A 498 -14.61 2.70 -5.87
CA HIS A 498 -13.22 2.91 -5.45
C HIS A 498 -12.43 3.77 -6.44
N PHE A 499 -12.51 3.47 -7.75
CA PHE A 499 -11.90 4.27 -8.79
C PHE A 499 -12.54 5.66 -8.88
N THR A 500 -13.88 5.74 -8.86
CA THR A 500 -14.62 6.99 -9.01
C THR A 500 -14.37 7.97 -7.86
N PHE A 501 -14.22 7.48 -6.61
CA PHE A 501 -13.81 8.31 -5.48
C PHE A 501 -12.34 8.75 -5.57
N THR A 502 -11.43 7.90 -6.09
CA THR A 502 -10.05 8.31 -6.38
C THR A 502 -10.01 9.43 -7.44
N VAL A 503 -10.87 9.36 -8.46
CA VAL A 503 -11.01 10.43 -9.47
C VAL A 503 -11.56 11.72 -8.87
N LEU A 504 -12.57 11.63 -7.99
CA LEU A 504 -13.07 12.81 -7.24
C LEU A 504 -11.96 13.46 -6.43
N GLN A 505 -11.18 12.69 -5.66
CA GLN A 505 -10.06 13.21 -4.88
C GLN A 505 -8.98 13.86 -5.77
N GLN A 506 -8.55 13.20 -6.85
CA GLN A 506 -7.56 13.77 -7.77
C GLN A 506 -8.06 15.07 -8.42
N ALA A 507 -9.36 15.16 -8.76
CA ALA A 507 -9.94 16.41 -9.23
C ALA A 507 -10.00 17.49 -8.13
N GLU A 508 -10.29 17.13 -6.86
CA GLU A 508 -10.29 18.06 -5.73
C GLU A 508 -8.91 18.64 -5.45
N GLU A 509 -7.85 17.83 -5.62
CA GLU A 509 -6.45 18.23 -5.51
C GLU A 509 -6.00 19.12 -6.68
N LEU A 510 -6.45 18.83 -7.92
CA LEU A 510 -6.07 19.59 -9.12
C LEU A 510 -6.78 20.96 -9.25
N LEU A 511 -8.08 21.02 -8.94
CA LEU A 511 -8.93 22.18 -9.22
C LEU A 511 -9.49 22.87 -7.96
N GLY A 512 -9.33 22.26 -6.78
CA GLY A 512 -9.88 22.73 -5.51
C GLY A 512 -11.38 22.45 -5.39
N ALA A 513 -11.80 21.78 -4.31
CA ALA A 513 -13.14 21.19 -4.15
C ALA A 513 -14.34 22.06 -4.59
N GLN A 514 -14.34 23.36 -4.29
CA GLN A 514 -15.45 24.27 -4.66
C GLN A 514 -15.69 24.39 -6.18
N SER A 515 -14.71 24.08 -7.03
CA SER A 515 -14.87 24.11 -8.49
C SER A 515 -15.69 22.94 -9.02
N ILE A 516 -15.64 21.77 -8.38
CA ILE A 516 -16.20 20.52 -8.93
C ILE A 516 -17.70 20.47 -8.72
N TYR A 517 -18.17 20.78 -7.51
CA TYR A 517 -19.60 20.80 -7.21
C TYR A 517 -20.37 21.81 -8.06
N ARG A 518 -19.71 22.82 -8.67
CA ARG A 518 -20.36 23.98 -9.29
C ARG A 518 -20.03 24.22 -10.76
N GLY A 519 -18.87 23.77 -11.24
CA GLY A 519 -18.33 24.13 -12.56
C GLY A 519 -18.95 23.42 -13.77
N GLY A 520 -19.87 22.46 -13.57
CA GLY A 520 -20.40 21.61 -14.65
C GLY A 520 -19.32 20.79 -15.34
N LEU A 521 -18.37 20.28 -14.56
CA LEU A 521 -17.15 19.68 -15.10
C LEU A 521 -17.43 18.38 -15.85
N SER A 522 -16.80 18.20 -17.00
CA SER A 522 -16.72 16.91 -17.69
C SER A 522 -15.35 16.30 -17.43
N ILE A 523 -15.29 15.23 -16.64
CA ILE A 523 -14.05 14.55 -16.22
C ILE A 523 -13.95 13.22 -16.99
N LEU A 524 -13.04 13.15 -17.95
CA LEU A 524 -12.70 11.92 -18.67
C LEU A 524 -11.58 11.18 -17.91
N THR A 525 -11.72 9.87 -17.79
CA THR A 525 -10.82 9.03 -16.99
C THR A 525 -10.09 7.99 -17.82
N THR A 526 -9.13 7.31 -17.18
CA THR A 526 -8.39 6.17 -17.75
C THR A 526 -9.15 4.84 -17.65
N LEU A 527 -10.29 4.77 -16.96
CA LEU A 527 -10.94 3.49 -16.69
C LEU A 527 -11.29 2.75 -17.97
N ASP A 528 -10.87 1.49 -18.09
CA ASP A 528 -11.33 0.56 -19.12
C ASP A 528 -12.46 -0.30 -18.53
N PRO A 529 -13.71 -0.21 -19.02
CA PRO A 529 -14.86 -0.89 -18.41
C PRO A 529 -14.82 -2.41 -18.60
N ASP A 530 -14.07 -2.93 -19.57
CA ASP A 530 -13.87 -4.37 -19.71
C ASP A 530 -12.80 -4.86 -18.73
N ALA A 531 -11.69 -4.13 -18.58
CA ALA A 531 -10.65 -4.44 -17.59
C ALA A 531 -11.20 -4.33 -16.15
N GLN A 532 -11.97 -3.28 -15.84
CA GLN A 532 -12.57 -3.09 -14.53
C GLN A 532 -13.54 -4.21 -14.18
N ARG A 533 -14.42 -4.59 -15.13
CA ARG A 533 -15.32 -5.74 -14.92
C ARG A 533 -14.54 -7.03 -14.69
N GLN A 534 -13.48 -7.29 -15.46
CA GLN A 534 -12.63 -8.47 -15.27
C GLN A 534 -11.90 -8.47 -13.92
N ALA A 535 -11.53 -7.30 -13.38
CA ALA A 535 -10.95 -7.18 -12.04
C ALA A 535 -11.98 -7.43 -10.93
N GLU A 536 -13.19 -6.90 -11.08
CA GLU A 536 -14.31 -7.14 -10.17
C GLU A 536 -14.74 -8.62 -10.18
N GLU A 537 -14.82 -9.23 -11.36
CA GLU A 537 -15.05 -10.67 -11.56
C GLU A 537 -13.94 -11.53 -10.92
N ALA A 538 -12.66 -11.16 -11.08
CA ALA A 538 -11.52 -11.87 -10.49
C ALA A 538 -11.58 -11.90 -8.95
N VAL A 539 -11.92 -10.77 -8.32
CA VAL A 539 -12.05 -10.68 -6.86
C VAL A 539 -13.33 -11.39 -6.40
N ALA A 540 -14.47 -11.19 -7.08
CA ALA A 540 -15.74 -11.84 -6.75
C ALA A 540 -15.66 -13.37 -6.82
N ALA A 541 -15.04 -13.92 -7.87
CA ALA A 541 -14.87 -15.37 -8.07
C ALA A 541 -14.00 -16.06 -7.00
N ASN A 542 -13.24 -15.30 -6.21
CA ASN A 542 -12.37 -15.81 -5.15
C ASN A 542 -12.87 -15.50 -3.73
N ARG A 543 -14.05 -14.88 -3.53
CA ARG A 543 -14.56 -14.53 -2.19
C ARG A 543 -14.59 -15.72 -1.21
N ASP A 544 -15.00 -16.91 -1.67
CA ASP A 544 -15.01 -18.13 -0.85
C ASP A 544 -13.60 -18.57 -0.42
N LEU A 545 -12.59 -18.38 -1.29
CA LEU A 545 -11.19 -18.65 -0.98
C LEU A 545 -10.63 -17.64 0.03
N LEU A 546 -10.98 -16.36 -0.08
CA LEU A 546 -10.60 -15.33 0.89
C LEU A 546 -11.15 -15.67 2.28
N ALA A 547 -12.46 -15.96 2.37
CA ALA A 547 -13.13 -16.30 3.61
C ALA A 547 -12.58 -17.60 4.24
N ALA A 548 -12.35 -18.65 3.44
CA ALA A 548 -11.69 -19.87 3.90
C ALA A 548 -10.22 -19.64 4.31
N GLY A 549 -9.56 -18.64 3.72
CA GLY A 549 -8.24 -18.16 4.09
C GLY A 549 -8.21 -17.21 5.29
N GLY A 550 -9.34 -16.89 5.93
CA GLY A 550 -9.40 -15.96 7.07
C GLY A 550 -9.11 -14.50 6.71
N ALA A 551 -9.19 -14.14 5.42
CA ALA A 551 -9.11 -12.78 4.91
C ALA A 551 -10.51 -12.24 4.62
N ASN A 552 -10.84 -11.06 5.14
CA ASN A 552 -12.12 -10.41 4.84
C ASN A 552 -12.09 -9.53 3.58
N ASN A 553 -10.91 -9.17 3.07
CA ASN A 553 -10.81 -8.17 2.01
C ASN A 553 -9.68 -8.44 0.99
N ALA A 554 -9.80 -7.84 -0.18
CA ALA A 554 -8.84 -7.93 -1.29
C ALA A 554 -8.89 -6.68 -2.17
N ALA A 555 -7.77 -6.34 -2.79
CA ALA A 555 -7.64 -5.21 -3.72
C ALA A 555 -6.86 -5.61 -4.98
N LEU A 556 -7.20 -4.99 -6.11
CA LEU A 556 -6.56 -5.19 -7.41
C LEU A 556 -6.39 -3.84 -8.12
N VAL A 557 -5.15 -3.49 -8.45
CA VAL A 557 -4.81 -2.35 -9.33
C VAL A 557 -4.27 -2.89 -10.64
N ALA A 558 -4.84 -2.48 -11.78
CA ALA A 558 -4.32 -2.80 -13.10
C ALA A 558 -3.88 -1.53 -13.85
N LEU A 559 -2.67 -1.57 -14.40
CA LEU A 559 -2.04 -0.45 -15.12
C LEU A 559 -1.66 -0.86 -16.55
N GLN A 560 -1.62 0.11 -17.46
CA GLN A 560 -0.82 0.01 -18.70
C GLN A 560 0.62 0.51 -18.43
N PRO A 561 1.67 -0.34 -18.49
CA PRO A 561 3.02 0.07 -18.05
C PRO A 561 3.65 1.19 -18.87
N GLN A 562 3.32 1.29 -20.17
CA GLN A 562 3.91 2.29 -21.07
C GLN A 562 3.38 3.70 -20.80
N THR A 563 2.16 3.81 -20.25
CA THR A 563 1.43 5.06 -20.08
C THR A 563 1.16 5.43 -18.63
N GLY A 564 1.21 4.48 -17.68
CA GLY A 564 0.78 4.72 -16.30
C GLY A 564 -0.75 4.83 -16.14
N GLU A 565 -1.53 4.56 -17.18
CA GLU A 565 -2.99 4.62 -17.09
C GLU A 565 -3.53 3.56 -16.12
N ILE A 566 -4.27 4.01 -15.10
CA ILE A 566 -5.01 3.11 -14.21
C ILE A 566 -6.24 2.61 -14.98
N ILE A 567 -6.16 1.41 -15.54
CA ILE A 567 -7.25 0.82 -16.35
C ILE A 567 -8.30 0.10 -15.50
N ALA A 568 -7.92 -0.38 -14.31
CA ALA A 568 -8.85 -0.90 -13.31
C ALA A 568 -8.35 -0.63 -11.88
N MET A 569 -9.28 -0.41 -10.96
CA MET A 569 -9.05 -0.35 -9.52
C MET A 569 -10.23 -0.97 -8.77
N VAL A 570 -9.95 -2.04 -8.04
CA VAL A 570 -10.85 -2.65 -7.06
C VAL A 570 -10.21 -2.46 -5.68
N GLY A 571 -10.85 -1.68 -4.82
CA GLY A 571 -10.35 -1.36 -3.48
C GLY A 571 -10.87 -2.26 -2.37
N SER A 572 -11.85 -3.14 -2.64
CA SER A 572 -12.35 -4.10 -1.66
C SER A 572 -13.05 -5.30 -2.31
N ALA A 573 -13.26 -6.37 -1.54
CA ALA A 573 -13.96 -7.57 -1.98
C ALA A 573 -15.44 -7.31 -2.29
N ASP A 574 -16.11 -6.43 -1.52
CA ASP A 574 -17.40 -5.82 -1.83
C ASP A 574 -17.41 -4.37 -1.28
N PHE A 575 -17.87 -3.41 -2.07
CA PHE A 575 -17.95 -2.01 -1.63
C PHE A 575 -19.08 -1.76 -0.62
N ASN A 576 -20.15 -2.57 -0.66
CA ASN A 576 -21.38 -2.33 0.09
C ASN A 576 -21.47 -3.14 1.39
N ASP A 577 -20.46 -3.97 1.68
CA ASP A 577 -20.41 -4.77 2.90
C ASP A 577 -19.68 -4.03 4.03
N GLU A 578 -20.46 -3.46 4.95
CA GLU A 578 -19.95 -2.78 6.15
C GLU A 578 -19.18 -3.74 7.08
N ALA A 579 -19.41 -5.07 7.02
CA ALA A 579 -18.74 -6.03 7.89
C ALA A 579 -17.28 -6.33 7.51
N ILE A 580 -16.83 -5.83 6.34
CA ILE A 580 -15.44 -5.91 5.89
C ILE A 580 -14.77 -4.52 5.77
N ASP A 581 -15.44 -3.47 6.25
CA ASP A 581 -15.13 -2.06 5.99
C ASP A 581 -15.07 -1.77 4.48
N GLY A 582 -16.06 -2.25 3.71
CA GLY A 582 -16.04 -2.32 2.25
C GLY A 582 -15.78 -1.00 1.50
N GLN A 583 -16.05 0.15 2.11
CA GLN A 583 -15.79 1.47 1.52
C GLN A 583 -14.33 1.92 1.66
N VAL A 584 -13.50 1.23 2.46
CA VAL A 584 -12.06 1.51 2.58
C VAL A 584 -11.36 1.03 1.30
N ASN A 585 -10.73 1.96 0.58
CA ASN A 585 -10.00 1.64 -0.65
C ASN A 585 -8.62 1.05 -0.33
N MET A 586 -8.56 -0.28 -0.18
CA MET A 586 -7.32 -1.01 0.11
C MET A 586 -6.29 -0.95 -1.03
N ALA A 587 -6.65 -0.50 -2.23
CA ALA A 587 -5.67 -0.22 -3.29
C ALA A 587 -4.77 1.01 -2.99
N LEU A 588 -5.21 1.88 -2.09
CA LEU A 588 -4.50 3.11 -1.66
C LEU A 588 -3.97 3.02 -0.22
N ALA A 589 -4.43 2.06 0.58
CA ALA A 589 -3.97 1.88 1.95
C ALA A 589 -2.55 1.27 2.00
N PRO A 590 -1.60 1.85 2.75
CA PRO A 590 -0.31 1.21 3.02
C PRO A 590 -0.48 -0.15 3.70
N ARG A 591 0.28 -1.15 3.24
CA ARG A 591 0.32 -2.51 3.81
C ARG A 591 1.72 -3.11 3.69
N GLN A 592 2.10 -4.02 4.58
CA GLN A 592 3.44 -4.62 4.55
C GLN A 592 3.62 -5.43 3.26
N ALA A 593 4.56 -5.01 2.41
CA ALA A 593 4.75 -5.58 1.07
C ALA A 593 5.19 -7.07 1.11
N GLY A 594 5.70 -7.54 2.24
CA GLY A 594 6.25 -8.88 2.37
C GLY A 594 7.37 -9.16 1.36
N SER A 595 7.56 -10.43 1.00
CA SER A 595 8.50 -10.85 -0.07
C SER A 595 8.24 -10.25 -1.48
N SER A 596 7.21 -9.42 -1.71
CA SER A 596 7.01 -8.74 -3.00
C SER A 596 7.98 -7.57 -3.21
N ILE A 597 8.59 -7.02 -2.14
CA ILE A 597 9.58 -5.94 -2.22
C ILE A 597 10.90 -6.38 -2.87
N LYS A 598 11.22 -7.68 -2.79
CA LYS A 598 12.54 -8.26 -3.11
C LYS A 598 13.11 -7.89 -4.48
N PRO A 599 12.34 -7.85 -5.60
CA PRO A 599 12.89 -7.50 -6.89
C PRO A 599 13.56 -6.12 -6.91
N LEU A 600 13.04 -5.14 -6.15
CA LEU A 600 13.61 -3.80 -6.08
C LEU A 600 14.93 -3.75 -5.28
N ILE A 601 15.14 -4.70 -4.35
CA ILE A 601 16.39 -4.86 -3.61
C ILE A 601 17.47 -5.43 -4.53
N TYR A 602 17.15 -6.52 -5.24
CA TYR A 602 18.07 -7.11 -6.23
C TYR A 602 18.36 -6.13 -7.38
N LEU A 603 17.40 -5.29 -7.76
CA LEU A 603 17.62 -4.20 -8.72
C LEU A 603 18.64 -3.18 -8.20
N SER A 604 18.48 -2.74 -6.95
CA SER A 604 19.45 -1.83 -6.30
C SER A 604 20.83 -2.49 -6.18
N ALA A 605 20.88 -3.82 -6.02
CA ALA A 605 22.12 -4.58 -6.03
C ALA A 605 22.75 -4.66 -7.45
N PHE A 606 21.94 -4.76 -8.52
CA PHE A 606 22.41 -4.72 -9.90
C PHE A 606 22.98 -3.34 -10.28
N GLU A 607 22.35 -2.25 -9.87
CA GLU A 607 22.93 -0.89 -9.99
C GLU A 607 24.29 -0.75 -9.25
N ARG A 608 24.57 -1.63 -8.29
CA ARG A 608 25.85 -1.74 -7.56
C ARG A 608 26.76 -2.90 -7.99
N GLY A 609 26.46 -3.56 -9.11
CA GLY A 609 27.34 -4.55 -9.75
C GLY A 609 27.13 -6.01 -9.36
N TRP A 610 26.02 -6.37 -8.70
CA TRP A 610 25.56 -7.77 -8.70
C TRP A 610 24.98 -8.14 -10.07
N THR A 611 24.93 -9.44 -10.37
CA THR A 611 24.36 -9.98 -11.62
C THR A 611 23.40 -11.12 -11.31
N PRO A 612 22.56 -11.59 -12.27
CA PRO A 612 21.77 -12.81 -12.11
C PRO A 612 22.58 -14.06 -11.73
N ALA A 613 23.88 -14.06 -12.03
CA ALA A 613 24.83 -15.12 -11.73
C ALA A 613 25.47 -15.05 -10.34
N THR A 614 25.46 -13.89 -9.67
CA THR A 614 26.15 -13.68 -8.38
C THR A 614 25.74 -14.74 -7.36
N LEU A 615 26.73 -15.41 -6.78
CA LEU A 615 26.54 -16.50 -5.82
C LEU A 615 26.35 -15.95 -4.40
N LEU A 616 25.40 -16.51 -3.65
CA LEU A 616 25.01 -16.12 -2.31
C LEU A 616 24.85 -17.38 -1.45
N TRP A 617 25.31 -17.35 -0.19
CA TRP A 617 25.14 -18.48 0.73
C TRP A 617 23.79 -18.37 1.46
N ASP A 618 22.83 -19.19 1.05
CA ASP A 618 21.59 -19.46 1.76
C ASP A 618 21.82 -20.47 2.89
N VAL A 619 22.42 -19.98 3.97
CA VAL A 619 22.79 -20.74 5.17
C VAL A 619 22.42 -19.95 6.41
N ARG A 620 22.28 -20.60 7.57
CA ARG A 620 21.93 -19.97 8.85
C ARG A 620 22.89 -18.81 9.15
N THR A 621 22.42 -17.58 8.94
CA THR A 621 23.20 -16.35 9.05
C THR A 621 22.67 -15.52 10.21
N GLU A 622 23.57 -15.04 11.07
CA GLU A 622 23.26 -14.08 12.14
C GLU A 622 23.69 -12.68 11.70
N PHE A 623 22.76 -11.74 11.64
CA PHE A 623 23.01 -10.35 11.26
C PHE A 623 23.07 -9.48 12.53
N PRO A 624 24.17 -8.74 12.79
CA PRO A 624 24.29 -7.91 13.98
C PRO A 624 23.25 -6.77 14.00
N ASP A 625 22.51 -6.63 15.11
CA ASP A 625 21.46 -5.62 15.29
C ASP A 625 21.77 -4.66 16.47
N GLY A 626 23.03 -4.19 16.51
CA GLY A 626 23.50 -3.21 17.49
C GLY A 626 23.50 -3.73 18.93
N VAL A 627 22.50 -3.31 19.72
CA VAL A 627 22.31 -3.73 21.13
C VAL A 627 21.27 -4.85 21.29
N ASN A 628 20.52 -5.16 20.24
CA ASN A 628 19.53 -6.22 20.23
C ASN A 628 20.21 -7.59 20.00
N PRO A 629 19.52 -8.71 20.31
CA PRO A 629 19.94 -10.01 19.82
C PRO A 629 20.09 -10.00 18.29
N PRO A 630 21.07 -10.73 17.71
CA PRO A 630 21.24 -10.78 16.26
C PRO A 630 19.95 -11.18 15.52
N TYR A 631 19.69 -10.56 14.39
CA TYR A 631 18.59 -10.94 13.51
C TYR A 631 18.93 -12.23 12.78
N ILE A 632 18.08 -13.25 12.90
CA ILE A 632 18.30 -14.59 12.34
C ILE A 632 17.10 -14.97 11.45
N PRO A 633 17.06 -14.51 10.18
CA PRO A 633 15.99 -14.87 9.26
C PRO A 633 16.04 -16.35 8.87
N LYS A 634 14.88 -16.91 8.56
CA LYS A 634 14.70 -18.23 7.95
C LYS A 634 14.04 -18.10 6.58
N ASN A 635 14.12 -19.12 5.74
CA ASN A 635 13.30 -19.26 4.53
C ASN A 635 11.86 -19.70 4.86
N PHE A 636 10.96 -19.67 3.86
CA PHE A 636 9.53 -19.98 4.03
C PHE A 636 9.26 -21.49 4.19
N ASP A 637 10.18 -22.31 3.67
CA ASP A 637 10.27 -23.77 3.78
C ASP A 637 10.97 -24.26 5.06
N ASP A 638 11.45 -23.34 5.91
CA ASP A 638 12.33 -23.62 7.08
C ASP A 638 13.71 -24.25 6.72
N GLU A 639 14.09 -24.35 5.44
CA GLU A 639 15.32 -24.99 4.96
C GLU A 639 16.46 -24.00 4.59
N PHE A 640 17.65 -24.54 4.29
CA PHE A 640 18.85 -23.80 3.87
C PHE A 640 19.47 -24.46 2.62
N HIS A 641 19.50 -23.74 1.50
CA HIS A 641 19.85 -24.27 0.19
C HIS A 641 21.36 -24.24 -0.12
N GLY A 642 22.18 -23.64 0.74
CA GLY A 642 23.63 -23.52 0.52
C GLY A 642 23.95 -22.48 -0.57
N PRO A 643 24.90 -22.75 -1.49
CA PRO A 643 25.29 -21.80 -2.52
C PRO A 643 24.22 -21.67 -3.61
N VAL A 644 23.56 -20.51 -3.68
CA VAL A 644 22.52 -20.20 -4.66
C VAL A 644 22.84 -18.93 -5.44
N ARG A 645 22.59 -18.92 -6.76
CA ARG A 645 22.75 -17.72 -7.61
C ARG A 645 21.54 -16.79 -7.46
N VAL A 646 21.69 -15.49 -7.75
CA VAL A 646 20.60 -14.50 -7.67
C VAL A 646 19.35 -14.93 -8.46
N ARG A 647 19.49 -15.48 -9.69
CA ARG A 647 18.34 -15.96 -10.49
C ARG A 647 17.43 -16.94 -9.71
N PRO A 648 17.90 -18.12 -9.26
CA PRO A 648 17.06 -19.03 -8.47
C PRO A 648 16.71 -18.49 -7.09
N ALA A 649 17.55 -17.66 -6.45
CA ALA A 649 17.26 -17.12 -5.12
C ALA A 649 16.09 -16.11 -5.12
N LEU A 650 16.01 -15.24 -6.13
CA LEU A 650 14.87 -14.35 -6.34
C LEU A 650 13.64 -15.10 -6.87
N GLY A 651 13.84 -16.05 -7.80
CA GLY A 651 12.75 -16.83 -8.39
C GLY A 651 11.99 -17.69 -7.37
N ASN A 652 12.70 -18.46 -6.54
CA ASN A 652 12.11 -19.19 -5.40
C ASN A 652 11.86 -18.30 -4.17
N SER A 653 12.19 -17.00 -4.24
CA SER A 653 11.88 -16.02 -3.19
C SER A 653 12.52 -16.27 -1.82
N TYR A 654 13.73 -16.86 -1.76
CA TYR A 654 14.44 -17.11 -0.51
C TYR A 654 14.70 -15.83 0.31
N ASN A 655 14.70 -15.96 1.63
CA ASN A 655 14.74 -14.85 2.59
C ASN A 655 16.17 -14.42 2.89
N ILE A 656 17.07 -15.34 3.23
CA ILE A 656 18.44 -15.00 3.65
C ILE A 656 19.24 -14.32 2.52
N PRO A 657 19.19 -14.76 1.25
CA PRO A 657 19.84 -14.05 0.14
C PRO A 657 19.29 -12.63 -0.08
N ALA A 658 18.00 -12.39 0.18
CA ALA A 658 17.40 -11.06 0.09
C ALA A 658 17.84 -10.15 1.25
N VAL A 659 18.00 -10.69 2.46
CA VAL A 659 18.57 -9.94 3.60
C VAL A 659 20.04 -9.58 3.34
N LYS A 660 20.83 -10.47 2.72
CA LYS A 660 22.19 -10.17 2.26
C LYS A 660 22.21 -9.11 1.15
N ALA A 661 21.23 -9.09 0.25
CA ALA A 661 21.07 -8.02 -0.74
C ALA A 661 20.77 -6.67 -0.08
N MET A 662 19.93 -6.64 0.96
CA MET A 662 19.64 -5.42 1.74
C MET A 662 20.83 -4.95 2.57
N GLU A 663 21.64 -5.86 3.12
CA GLU A 663 22.88 -5.50 3.82
C GLU A 663 23.95 -4.96 2.86
N PHE A 664 24.05 -5.52 1.66
CA PHE A 664 24.91 -5.02 0.60
C PHE A 664 24.50 -3.60 0.15
N VAL A 665 23.23 -3.39 -0.21
CA VAL A 665 22.72 -2.09 -0.67
C VAL A 665 22.66 -1.06 0.46
N GLY A 666 22.26 -1.46 1.67
CA GLY A 666 22.00 -0.57 2.80
C GLY A 666 20.61 0.08 2.74
N VAL A 667 19.92 0.11 3.88
CA VAL A 667 18.51 0.53 4.00
C VAL A 667 18.24 1.92 3.41
N CYS A 668 19.06 2.93 3.73
CA CYS A 668 18.85 4.29 3.23
C CYS A 668 19.06 4.44 1.72
N GLU A 669 20.02 3.71 1.13
CA GLU A 669 20.21 3.74 -0.31
C GLU A 669 19.06 3.01 -1.03
N PHE A 670 18.62 1.87 -0.48
CA PHE A 670 17.43 1.17 -0.98
C PHE A 670 16.19 2.07 -0.99
N ILE A 671 15.88 2.75 0.12
CA ILE A 671 14.75 3.69 0.22
C ILE A 671 14.89 4.82 -0.82
N SER A 672 16.09 5.43 -0.93
CA SER A 672 16.36 6.46 -1.95
C SER A 672 16.23 5.95 -3.39
N ASN A 673 16.56 4.68 -3.65
CA ASN A 673 16.43 4.05 -4.96
C ASN A 673 14.96 3.78 -5.32
N VAL A 674 14.14 3.25 -4.40
CA VAL A 674 12.74 2.93 -4.72
C VAL A 674 11.81 4.15 -4.79
N GLN A 675 12.16 5.25 -4.14
CA GLN A 675 11.47 6.54 -4.33
C GLN A 675 11.57 7.04 -5.79
N LYS A 676 12.64 6.69 -6.54
CA LYS A 676 12.79 7.02 -7.97
C LYS A 676 11.78 6.30 -8.87
N VAL A 677 11.18 5.20 -8.38
CA VAL A 677 10.11 4.44 -9.06
C VAL A 677 8.76 4.55 -8.33
N GLY A 678 8.57 5.61 -7.54
CA GLY A 678 7.26 6.00 -7.01
C GLY A 678 6.84 5.36 -5.69
N LEU A 679 7.74 4.68 -4.96
CA LEU A 679 7.44 4.24 -3.59
C LEU A 679 7.62 5.40 -2.61
N THR A 680 6.70 6.37 -2.63
CA THR A 680 6.79 7.61 -1.85
C THR A 680 6.28 7.48 -0.41
N ASN A 681 5.48 6.45 -0.10
CA ASN A 681 5.09 6.13 1.27
C ASN A 681 6.22 5.48 2.06
N LEU A 682 7.17 4.79 1.40
CA LEU A 682 8.33 4.22 2.07
C LEU A 682 9.35 5.33 2.39
N GLN A 683 9.41 5.74 3.65
CA GLN A 683 10.31 6.77 4.16
C GLN A 683 10.92 6.32 5.49
N ASP A 684 12.17 6.72 5.73
CA ASP A 684 12.83 6.61 7.04
C ASP A 684 13.41 7.98 7.38
N ALA A 685 13.00 8.53 8.52
CA ALA A 685 13.36 9.89 8.86
C ALA A 685 14.79 9.98 9.43
N GLY A 686 15.31 8.90 10.01
CA GLY A 686 16.74 8.77 10.32
C GLY A 686 17.62 8.87 9.08
N CYS A 687 17.22 8.20 7.98
CA CYS A 687 17.94 8.27 6.71
C CYS A 687 18.00 9.69 6.14
N ALA A 688 16.92 10.47 6.27
CA ALA A 688 16.89 11.86 5.84
C ALA A 688 17.66 12.83 6.77
N GLU A 689 17.63 12.59 8.08
CA GLU A 689 18.28 13.44 9.10
C GLU A 689 19.79 13.18 9.22
N SER A 690 20.24 11.93 9.03
CA SER A 690 21.57 11.47 9.43
C SER A 690 22.26 10.51 8.45
N GLY A 691 21.56 10.03 7.42
CA GLY A 691 22.07 9.00 6.52
C GLY A 691 22.17 7.60 7.14
N GLN A 692 21.56 7.37 8.32
CA GLN A 692 21.46 6.08 9.00
C GLN A 692 19.99 5.82 9.35
N PRO A 693 19.45 4.61 9.15
CA PRO A 693 18.03 4.36 9.37
C PRO A 693 17.68 4.42 10.87
N ARG A 694 16.47 4.89 11.17
CA ARG A 694 15.92 4.91 12.54
C ARG A 694 14.71 4.00 12.70
N ASP A 695 13.90 3.92 11.66
CA ASP A 695 12.57 3.35 11.68
C ASP A 695 12.55 1.96 10.98
N HIS A 696 13.55 1.68 10.12
CA HIS A 696 13.67 0.44 9.34
C HIS A 696 15.00 -0.31 9.55
N GLY A 697 14.92 -1.62 9.81
CA GLY A 697 16.07 -2.52 9.87
C GLY A 697 16.25 -3.39 8.62
N LEU A 698 17.17 -4.36 8.68
CA LEU A 698 17.36 -5.37 7.62
C LEU A 698 16.10 -6.22 7.35
N SER A 699 15.14 -6.26 8.28
CA SER A 699 13.80 -6.83 8.10
C SER A 699 13.00 -6.18 6.96
N LEU A 700 13.33 -4.95 6.53
CA LEU A 700 12.78 -4.35 5.31
C LEU A 700 13.05 -5.22 4.07
N ALA A 701 14.08 -6.06 4.08
CA ALA A 701 14.37 -7.02 3.00
C ALA A 701 13.23 -8.03 2.76
N LEU A 702 12.46 -8.31 3.80
CA LEU A 702 11.30 -9.20 3.79
C LEU A 702 9.97 -8.42 3.79
N GLY A 703 10.02 -7.09 3.56
CA GLY A 703 8.84 -6.24 3.36
C GLY A 703 8.17 -5.74 4.63
N ALA A 704 8.94 -5.49 5.69
CA ALA A 704 8.45 -4.92 6.96
C ALA A 704 7.92 -3.47 6.87
N GLY A 705 8.22 -2.74 5.79
CA GLY A 705 7.68 -1.40 5.51
C GLY A 705 6.33 -1.44 4.78
N GLU A 706 5.44 -0.50 5.11
CA GLU A 706 4.08 -0.43 4.57
C GLU A 706 4.01 0.43 3.29
N ILE A 707 3.44 -0.10 2.22
CA ILE A 707 3.39 0.52 0.89
C ILE A 707 2.00 0.28 0.25
N PRO A 708 1.36 1.28 -0.38
CA PRO A 708 0.10 1.09 -1.10
C PRO A 708 0.21 0.16 -2.33
N PRO A 709 -0.81 -0.67 -2.63
CA PRO A 709 -0.83 -1.47 -3.85
C PRO A 709 -0.68 -0.69 -5.15
N LEU A 710 -1.14 0.57 -5.21
CA LEU A 710 -0.94 1.48 -6.33
C LEU A 710 0.52 1.93 -6.52
N GLU A 711 1.25 2.22 -5.44
CA GLU A 711 2.69 2.55 -5.54
C GLU A 711 3.49 1.34 -6.00
N MET A 712 3.23 0.16 -5.42
CA MET A 712 3.84 -1.10 -5.85
C MET A 712 3.54 -1.42 -7.32
N ALA A 713 2.33 -1.12 -7.80
CA ALA A 713 1.96 -1.25 -9.21
C ALA A 713 2.79 -0.30 -10.11
N GLY A 714 2.97 0.97 -9.71
CA GLY A 714 3.80 1.93 -10.43
C GLY A 714 5.28 1.52 -10.48
N ALA A 715 5.84 1.03 -9.36
CA ALA A 715 7.22 0.59 -9.28
C ALA A 715 7.52 -0.63 -10.16
N PHE A 716 6.62 -1.63 -10.18
CA PHE A 716 6.72 -2.76 -11.11
C PHE A 716 6.41 -2.34 -12.56
N GLY A 717 5.62 -1.27 -12.77
CA GLY A 717 5.38 -0.67 -14.08
C GLY A 717 6.66 -0.14 -14.73
N ALA A 718 7.57 0.44 -13.94
CA ALA A 718 8.89 0.84 -14.43
C ALA A 718 9.70 -0.34 -14.97
N LEU A 719 9.62 -1.52 -14.34
CA LEU A 719 10.28 -2.74 -14.83
C LEU A 719 9.71 -3.19 -16.18
N ALA A 720 8.38 -3.30 -16.25
CA ALA A 720 7.64 -3.67 -17.45
C ALA A 720 7.86 -2.69 -18.63
N ASN A 721 8.19 -1.43 -18.33
CA ASN A 721 8.45 -0.36 -19.31
C ASN A 721 9.96 -0.11 -19.59
N GLY A 722 10.83 -1.09 -19.27
CA GLY A 722 12.27 -1.03 -19.60
C GLY A 722 13.06 -0.05 -18.74
N GLY A 723 12.71 0.06 -17.46
CA GLY A 723 13.32 0.96 -16.47
C GLY A 723 12.78 2.39 -16.47
N ARG A 724 11.75 2.67 -17.26
CA ARG A 724 11.11 3.99 -17.40
C ARG A 724 9.89 4.10 -16.48
N TYR A 725 10.03 4.85 -15.40
CA TYR A 725 8.92 5.15 -14.51
C TYR A 725 7.96 6.18 -15.13
N VAL A 726 6.67 5.89 -15.04
CA VAL A 726 5.57 6.80 -15.36
C VAL A 726 4.61 6.74 -14.16
N ALA A 727 4.24 7.91 -13.62
CA ALA A 727 3.39 7.98 -12.44
C ALA A 727 1.96 7.50 -12.77
N PRO A 728 1.35 6.60 -11.96
CA PRO A 728 -0.02 6.16 -12.18
C PRO A 728 -1.04 7.30 -12.10
N TYR A 729 -1.93 7.44 -13.09
CA TYR A 729 -2.98 8.47 -13.11
C TYR A 729 -4.36 7.90 -13.46
N ALA A 730 -5.42 8.54 -12.94
CA ALA A 730 -6.81 8.15 -13.18
C ALA A 730 -7.57 9.11 -14.12
N ILE A 731 -7.11 10.36 -14.27
CA ILE A 731 -7.78 11.42 -15.06
C ILE A 731 -7.00 11.68 -16.35
N THR A 732 -7.68 11.62 -17.50
CA THR A 732 -7.11 12.01 -18.80
C THR A 732 -7.38 13.48 -19.11
N ARG A 733 -8.59 13.98 -18.86
CA ARG A 733 -9.02 15.32 -19.27
C ARG A 733 -10.12 15.87 -18.37
N ILE A 734 -10.11 17.18 -18.09
CA ILE A 734 -11.22 17.90 -17.45
C ILE A 734 -11.59 19.13 -18.28
N GLU A 735 -12.87 19.24 -18.62
CA GLU A 735 -13.45 20.40 -19.30
C GLU A 735 -14.45 21.12 -18.38
N ASP A 736 -14.61 22.43 -18.56
CA ASP A 736 -15.76 23.16 -18.01
C ASP A 736 -17.02 22.94 -18.87
N ARG A 737 -18.17 23.38 -18.36
CA ARG A 737 -19.48 23.33 -19.05
C ARG A 737 -19.54 24.05 -20.41
N ASN A 738 -18.56 24.89 -20.75
CA ASN A 738 -18.47 25.58 -22.03
C ASN A 738 -17.57 24.83 -23.05
N GLY A 739 -16.96 23.70 -22.64
CA GLY A 739 -15.95 22.97 -23.41
C GLY A 739 -14.54 23.57 -23.30
N ASN A 740 -14.29 24.47 -22.34
CA ASN A 740 -12.93 24.96 -22.09
C ASN A 740 -12.12 23.89 -21.36
N LEU A 741 -10.92 23.63 -21.87
CA LEU A 741 -9.97 22.70 -21.27
C LEU A 741 -9.40 23.27 -19.96
N LEU A 742 -9.77 22.67 -18.81
CA LEU A 742 -9.25 23.04 -17.49
C LEU A 742 -8.02 22.20 -17.10
N TYR A 743 -8.06 20.91 -17.45
CA TYR A 743 -6.97 19.98 -17.27
C TYR A 743 -6.88 19.09 -18.51
N ASP A 744 -5.66 18.86 -18.97
CA ASP A 744 -5.34 17.91 -20.02
C ASP A 744 -4.11 17.17 -19.51
N ASN A 745 -4.22 15.88 -19.23
CA ASN A 745 -3.05 15.09 -18.86
C ASN A 745 -2.23 14.89 -20.14
N PRO A 746 -1.08 15.56 -20.32
CA PRO A 746 -0.30 15.36 -21.54
C PRO A 746 0.08 13.89 -21.62
N ALA A 747 -0.23 13.25 -22.75
CA ALA A 747 0.19 11.87 -23.00
C ALA A 747 1.67 11.72 -22.61
N PRO A 748 2.01 10.79 -21.71
CA PRO A 748 3.17 10.89 -20.84
C PRO A 748 4.42 11.19 -21.66
N ALA A 749 5.07 12.30 -21.31
CA ALA A 749 6.07 12.92 -22.15
C ALA A 749 7.17 11.94 -22.54
N ALA A 750 7.87 12.21 -23.65
CA ALA A 750 9.09 11.49 -24.02
C ALA A 750 10.15 11.50 -22.89
N VAL A 751 10.02 12.41 -21.92
CA VAL A 751 10.69 12.43 -20.62
C VAL A 751 9.95 11.57 -19.58
N ALA A 752 9.70 10.29 -19.89
CA ALA A 752 9.49 9.29 -18.85
C ALA A 752 10.82 9.14 -18.07
N LEU A 753 10.78 9.12 -16.75
CA LEU A 753 12.03 9.08 -15.97
C LEU A 753 12.68 7.71 -16.17
N GLN A 754 13.86 7.67 -16.80
CA GLN A 754 14.71 6.47 -16.84
C GLN A 754 15.34 6.26 -15.45
N ALA A 755 14.50 5.84 -14.50
CA ALA A 755 14.81 5.69 -13.08
C ALA A 755 15.74 4.51 -12.79
N VAL A 756 15.79 3.55 -13.73
CA VAL A 756 16.47 2.27 -13.64
C VAL A 756 17.14 2.01 -15.00
N ARG A 757 18.32 1.38 -15.03
CA ARG A 757 18.95 1.01 -16.31
C ARG A 757 18.11 0.01 -17.12
N PRO A 758 17.94 0.19 -18.44
CA PRO A 758 17.20 -0.76 -19.28
C PRO A 758 17.70 -2.19 -19.16
N GLU A 759 19.03 -2.39 -19.08
CA GLU A 759 19.63 -3.72 -18.92
C GLU A 759 19.21 -4.35 -17.60
N HIS A 760 19.33 -3.64 -16.47
CA HIS A 760 18.96 -4.18 -15.15
C HIS A 760 17.46 -4.46 -15.03
N ALA A 761 16.61 -3.59 -15.58
CA ALA A 761 15.18 -3.84 -15.68
C ALA A 761 14.90 -5.15 -16.47
N TYR A 762 15.50 -5.31 -17.65
CA TYR A 762 15.36 -6.53 -18.45
C TYR A 762 15.91 -7.77 -17.74
N LEU A 763 17.07 -7.70 -17.08
CA LEU A 763 17.65 -8.82 -16.33
C LEU A 763 16.71 -9.26 -15.21
N LEU A 764 16.16 -8.32 -14.45
CA LEU A 764 15.20 -8.60 -13.39
C LEU A 764 13.90 -9.21 -13.94
N THR A 765 13.35 -8.66 -15.02
CA THR A 765 12.20 -9.22 -15.75
C THR A 765 12.50 -10.63 -16.29
N SER A 766 13.75 -10.91 -16.73
CA SER A 766 14.17 -12.24 -17.20
C SER A 766 14.24 -13.29 -16.09
N ILE A 767 14.40 -12.87 -14.82
CA ILE A 767 14.29 -13.76 -13.66
C ILE A 767 12.81 -13.95 -13.30
N LEU A 768 12.06 -12.85 -13.21
CA LEU A 768 10.65 -12.86 -12.82
C LEU A 768 9.73 -13.53 -13.85
N SER A 769 10.16 -13.72 -15.10
CA SER A 769 9.44 -14.48 -16.14
C SER A 769 9.97 -15.90 -16.40
N ASP A 770 11.09 -16.29 -15.79
CA ASP A 770 11.65 -17.64 -15.91
C ASP A 770 10.98 -18.59 -14.91
N ASN A 771 10.28 -19.61 -15.41
CA ASN A 771 9.61 -20.61 -14.57
C ASN A 771 10.59 -21.64 -13.99
N ASN A 772 11.76 -21.84 -14.60
CA ASN A 772 12.78 -22.74 -14.07
C ASN A 772 13.45 -22.12 -12.83
N ALA A 773 13.63 -20.80 -12.83
CA ALA A 773 14.14 -20.05 -11.68
C ALA A 773 13.27 -20.14 -10.41
N ARG A 774 12.01 -20.58 -10.52
CA ARG A 774 11.04 -20.71 -9.40
C ARG A 774 10.56 -22.14 -9.14
N LEU A 775 11.21 -23.12 -9.78
CA LEU A 775 10.72 -24.49 -9.88
C LEU A 775 10.72 -25.24 -8.53
N ALA A 776 11.61 -24.88 -7.59
CA ALA A 776 11.72 -25.57 -6.31
C ALA A 776 10.56 -25.20 -5.36
N GLU A 777 10.25 -23.91 -5.24
CA GLU A 777 9.18 -23.41 -4.36
C GLU A 777 7.78 -23.66 -4.94
N PHE A 778 7.56 -23.35 -6.23
CA PHE A 778 6.19 -23.34 -6.81
C PHE A 778 5.87 -24.54 -7.71
N GLY A 779 6.88 -25.33 -8.12
CA GLY A 779 6.70 -26.42 -9.07
C GLY A 779 6.40 -25.96 -10.51
N GLN A 780 6.37 -26.91 -11.45
CA GLN A 780 6.27 -26.62 -12.89
C GLN A 780 4.94 -25.95 -13.28
N ASN A 781 3.82 -26.42 -12.69
CA ASN A 781 2.47 -25.96 -13.00
C ASN A 781 1.96 -25.10 -11.84
N ASN A 782 2.17 -23.79 -11.93
CA ASN A 782 1.88 -22.84 -10.86
C ASN A 782 1.08 -21.63 -11.35
N ASN A 783 0.40 -20.94 -10.43
CA ASN A 783 -0.45 -19.79 -10.73
C ASN A 783 0.31 -18.55 -11.26
N LEU A 784 1.65 -18.55 -11.26
CA LEU A 784 2.48 -17.45 -11.74
C LEU A 784 2.83 -17.59 -13.24
N VAL A 785 2.18 -18.52 -13.94
CA VAL A 785 2.28 -18.77 -15.38
C VAL A 785 0.91 -18.55 -16.04
N ILE A 786 0.87 -17.79 -17.13
CA ILE A 786 -0.31 -17.63 -18.00
C ILE A 786 -0.04 -18.34 -19.33
N PRO A 787 -0.75 -19.43 -19.67
CA PRO A 787 -0.49 -20.20 -20.88
C PRO A 787 -0.55 -19.36 -22.16
N GLY A 788 0.53 -19.38 -22.95
CA GLY A 788 0.64 -18.66 -24.22
C GLY A 788 1.18 -17.23 -24.14
N TYR A 789 1.44 -16.69 -22.95
CA TYR A 789 1.94 -15.31 -22.78
C TYR A 789 3.22 -15.27 -21.94
N GLN A 790 4.15 -14.39 -22.28
CA GLN A 790 5.31 -14.13 -21.43
C GLN A 790 4.89 -13.17 -20.31
N VAL A 791 4.83 -13.69 -19.08
CA VAL A 791 4.50 -12.93 -17.87
C VAL A 791 5.66 -12.96 -16.88
N ALA A 792 5.88 -11.84 -16.21
CA ALA A 792 6.77 -11.75 -15.06
C ALA A 792 5.94 -11.55 -13.80
N ALA A 793 6.25 -12.25 -12.71
CA ALA A 793 5.44 -12.19 -11.48
C ALA A 793 6.27 -12.38 -10.21
N LYS A 794 5.81 -11.78 -9.11
CA LYS A 794 6.37 -11.94 -7.76
C LYS A 794 5.26 -11.98 -6.70
N THR A 795 5.32 -13.00 -5.85
CA THR A 795 4.50 -13.15 -4.64
C THR A 795 5.07 -12.37 -3.45
N GLY A 796 4.22 -11.98 -2.51
CA GLY A 796 4.61 -11.47 -1.19
C GLY A 796 3.74 -12.05 -0.09
N THR A 797 4.31 -12.17 1.09
CA THR A 797 3.64 -12.60 2.33
C THR A 797 4.28 -11.79 3.45
N SER A 798 3.49 -11.09 4.27
CA SER A 798 3.95 -10.43 5.51
C SER A 798 3.77 -11.34 6.74
N GLY A 799 4.16 -10.86 7.92
CA GLY A 799 4.07 -11.61 9.18
C GLY A 799 5.39 -12.24 9.65
N THR A 800 5.47 -12.54 10.95
CA THR A 800 6.68 -13.10 11.60
C THR A 800 6.69 -14.63 11.73
N THR A 801 5.52 -15.26 11.71
CA THR A 801 5.31 -16.72 11.78
C THR A 801 4.18 -17.13 10.85
N ALA A 802 3.98 -18.44 10.67
CA ALA A 802 2.85 -18.98 9.90
C ALA A 802 1.47 -18.59 10.46
N ASP A 803 1.38 -18.19 11.74
CA ASP A 803 0.15 -17.78 12.43
C ASP A 803 -0.03 -16.24 12.50
N ASP A 804 0.96 -15.46 12.06
CA ASP A 804 1.00 -13.99 12.10
C ASP A 804 1.00 -13.36 10.68
N VAL A 805 0.71 -14.15 9.65
CA VAL A 805 0.56 -13.65 8.28
C VAL A 805 -0.61 -12.66 8.20
N ARG A 806 -0.40 -11.47 7.63
CA ARG A 806 -1.44 -10.40 7.55
C ARG A 806 -1.77 -10.00 6.12
N ASP A 807 -0.75 -9.91 5.27
CA ASP A 807 -0.85 -9.46 3.88
C ASP A 807 -0.34 -10.55 2.94
N ALA A 808 -1.17 -10.89 1.96
CA ALA A 808 -0.89 -11.82 0.89
C ALA A 808 -0.90 -11.05 -0.44
N TRP A 809 0.23 -11.06 -1.15
CA TRP A 809 0.45 -10.27 -2.37
C TRP A 809 0.75 -11.14 -3.59
N THR A 810 0.32 -10.71 -4.76
CA THR A 810 0.90 -11.12 -6.05
C THR A 810 0.89 -9.93 -7.01
N ILE A 811 2.07 -9.57 -7.50
CA ILE A 811 2.26 -8.49 -8.47
C ILE A 811 2.91 -9.09 -9.71
N GLY A 812 2.38 -8.80 -10.88
CA GLY A 812 2.93 -9.34 -12.12
C GLY A 812 2.37 -8.68 -13.37
N TYR A 813 3.12 -8.81 -14.45
CA TYR A 813 2.97 -8.02 -15.66
C TYR A 813 3.32 -8.83 -16.92
N ALA A 814 2.66 -8.48 -18.02
CA ALA A 814 3.09 -8.74 -19.39
C ALA A 814 3.58 -7.40 -19.99
N PRO A 815 4.06 -7.35 -21.24
CA PRO A 815 4.40 -6.07 -21.87
C PRO A 815 3.23 -5.08 -21.88
N GLN A 816 2.01 -5.51 -22.25
CA GLN A 816 0.85 -4.61 -22.40
C GLN A 816 0.03 -4.32 -21.11
N VAL A 817 0.30 -5.00 -19.99
CA VAL A 817 -0.52 -4.87 -18.77
C VAL A 817 0.24 -5.28 -17.52
N LEU A 818 -0.03 -4.61 -16.41
CA LEU A 818 0.40 -4.99 -15.06
C LEU A 818 -0.82 -5.14 -14.15
N ALA A 819 -0.77 -6.10 -13.23
CA ALA A 819 -1.71 -6.24 -12.13
C ALA A 819 -0.98 -6.39 -10.78
N SER A 820 -1.43 -5.63 -9.79
CA SER A 820 -0.99 -5.69 -8.38
C SER A 820 -2.19 -6.12 -7.54
N VAL A 821 -2.09 -7.28 -6.88
CA VAL A 821 -3.13 -7.84 -6.01
C VAL A 821 -2.64 -7.91 -4.57
N TRP A 822 -3.46 -7.39 -3.65
CA TRP A 822 -3.33 -7.55 -2.20
C TRP A 822 -4.55 -8.31 -1.65
N VAL A 823 -4.34 -9.10 -0.61
CA VAL A 823 -5.35 -9.81 0.18
C VAL A 823 -4.97 -9.70 1.66
N GLY A 824 -5.95 -9.48 2.53
CA GLY A 824 -5.72 -9.44 3.98
C GLY A 824 -6.99 -9.11 4.76
N ASN A 825 -6.82 -8.56 5.96
CA ASN A 825 -7.93 -7.99 6.74
C ASN A 825 -7.83 -6.46 6.81
N THR A 826 -8.95 -5.75 6.61
CA THR A 826 -8.96 -4.27 6.64
C THR A 826 -8.46 -3.71 7.98
N ASP A 827 -8.81 -4.37 9.09
CA ASP A 827 -8.35 -4.06 10.46
C ASP A 827 -6.93 -4.53 10.81
N ASN A 828 -6.19 -5.07 9.84
CA ASN A 828 -4.82 -5.60 9.96
C ASN A 828 -4.64 -6.80 10.91
N ARG A 829 -5.72 -7.51 11.28
CA ARG A 829 -5.59 -8.81 11.96
C ARG A 829 -4.95 -9.87 11.04
N PRO A 830 -4.21 -10.84 11.60
CA PRO A 830 -3.73 -11.98 10.83
C PRO A 830 -4.84 -12.70 10.08
N ILE A 831 -4.49 -13.19 8.89
CA ILE A 831 -5.29 -14.14 8.11
C ILE A 831 -5.07 -15.57 8.66
N GLY A 832 -5.66 -16.57 8.02
CA GLY A 832 -5.55 -17.96 8.46
C GLY A 832 -4.12 -18.50 8.45
N ALA A 833 -3.81 -19.39 9.40
CA ALA A 833 -2.48 -19.99 9.53
C ALA A 833 -2.02 -20.71 8.25
N GLY A 834 -0.77 -20.50 7.85
CA GLY A 834 -0.16 -21.12 6.67
C GLY A 834 -0.67 -20.58 5.32
N GLN A 835 -1.44 -19.48 5.32
CA GLN A 835 -1.81 -18.75 4.11
C GLN A 835 -0.65 -17.91 3.57
N SER A 836 -0.72 -17.52 2.30
CA SER A 836 0.36 -16.76 1.64
C SER A 836 -0.13 -16.01 0.39
N GLY A 837 0.72 -15.12 -0.13
CA GLY A 837 0.49 -14.48 -1.44
C GLY A 837 0.24 -15.48 -2.57
N TYR A 838 0.92 -16.64 -2.53
CA TYR A 838 0.67 -17.70 -3.51
C TYR A 838 -0.69 -18.37 -3.31
N ARG A 839 -1.14 -18.60 -2.07
CA ARG A 839 -2.43 -19.27 -1.82
C ARG A 839 -3.66 -18.39 -2.11
N LEU A 840 -3.61 -17.10 -1.79
CA LEU A 840 -4.81 -16.23 -1.84
C LEU A 840 -4.78 -15.16 -2.93
N ALA A 841 -3.64 -14.48 -3.14
CA ALA A 841 -3.56 -13.39 -4.12
C ALA A 841 -3.25 -13.88 -5.54
N SER A 842 -2.44 -14.95 -5.69
CA SER A 842 -2.08 -15.46 -7.01
C SER A 842 -3.24 -16.03 -7.83
N PRO A 843 -4.29 -16.66 -7.27
CA PRO A 843 -5.48 -17.07 -8.04
C PRO A 843 -6.27 -15.89 -8.61
N ILE A 844 -6.42 -14.80 -7.85
CA ILE A 844 -7.06 -13.55 -8.30
C ILE A 844 -6.23 -12.93 -9.43
N TRP A 845 -4.91 -12.82 -9.24
CA TRP A 845 -3.99 -12.30 -10.26
C TRP A 845 -4.03 -13.16 -11.54
N ASN A 846 -4.02 -14.49 -11.41
CA ASN A 846 -4.05 -15.42 -12.54
C ASN A 846 -5.38 -15.32 -13.31
N TYR A 847 -6.51 -15.24 -12.61
CA TYR A 847 -7.83 -15.04 -13.21
C TYR A 847 -7.88 -13.75 -14.01
N PHE A 848 -7.46 -12.62 -13.42
CA PHE A 848 -7.45 -11.33 -14.10
C PHE A 848 -6.51 -11.35 -15.32
N MET A 849 -5.27 -11.79 -15.15
CA MET A 849 -4.28 -11.80 -16.23
C MET A 849 -4.68 -12.75 -17.36
N THR A 850 -5.26 -13.91 -17.06
CA THR A 850 -5.81 -14.83 -18.08
C THR A 850 -6.98 -14.18 -18.83
N SER A 851 -7.92 -13.57 -18.12
CA SER A 851 -9.11 -12.94 -18.70
C SER A 851 -8.77 -11.70 -19.54
N TYR A 852 -7.81 -10.90 -19.08
CA TYR A 852 -7.35 -9.71 -19.81
C TYR A 852 -6.49 -10.10 -21.01
N LEU A 853 -5.56 -11.05 -20.89
CA LEU A 853 -4.71 -11.43 -22.01
C LEU A 853 -5.45 -12.25 -23.08
N ALA A 854 -6.55 -12.94 -22.73
CA ALA A 854 -7.36 -13.72 -23.68
C ALA A 854 -7.71 -12.92 -24.95
N GLY A 855 -7.28 -13.45 -26.11
CA GLY A 855 -7.54 -12.87 -27.43
C GLY A 855 -6.68 -11.65 -27.80
N ARG A 856 -5.80 -11.17 -26.91
CA ARG A 856 -4.82 -10.11 -27.20
C ARG A 856 -3.53 -10.71 -27.77
N GLU A 857 -2.65 -9.89 -28.31
CA GLU A 857 -1.37 -10.35 -28.89
C GLU A 857 -0.40 -10.85 -27.80
N ALA A 858 0.26 -11.97 -28.06
CA ALA A 858 1.26 -12.56 -27.16
C ALA A 858 2.63 -11.86 -27.29
N LEU A 859 2.71 -10.63 -26.75
CA LEU A 859 3.96 -9.86 -26.74
C LEU A 859 5.02 -10.50 -25.83
N SER A 860 6.29 -10.29 -26.19
CA SER A 860 7.47 -10.69 -25.41
C SER A 860 8.21 -9.47 -24.86
N PHE A 861 8.97 -9.63 -23.78
CA PHE A 861 9.77 -8.54 -23.22
C PHE A 861 10.92 -8.16 -24.16
N VAL A 862 11.01 -6.87 -24.52
CA VAL A 862 12.04 -6.36 -25.43
C VAL A 862 13.40 -6.37 -24.75
N ARG A 863 14.33 -7.17 -25.28
CA ARG A 863 15.75 -7.15 -24.88
C ARG A 863 16.40 -5.84 -25.36
N PRO A 864 16.87 -4.96 -24.45
CA PRO A 864 17.53 -3.73 -24.86
C PRO A 864 18.95 -4.01 -25.39
N PRO A 865 19.53 -3.06 -26.15
CA PRO A 865 20.98 -3.04 -26.40
C PRO A 865 21.77 -3.11 -25.10
N GLY A 866 23.03 -3.57 -25.18
CA GLY A 866 23.90 -3.73 -24.01
C GLY A 866 23.72 -5.05 -23.25
N VAL A 867 22.55 -5.71 -23.29
CA VAL A 867 22.39 -7.02 -22.64
C VAL A 867 23.08 -8.13 -23.46
N VAL A 868 24.06 -8.81 -22.86
CA VAL A 868 24.88 -9.86 -23.50
C VAL A 868 24.70 -11.21 -22.79
N ASP A 869 24.85 -12.31 -23.51
CA ASP A 869 24.81 -13.66 -22.94
C ASP A 869 26.24 -14.23 -22.76
N ARG A 870 26.45 -15.01 -21.71
CA ARG A 870 27.73 -15.70 -21.42
C ARG A 870 27.48 -17.10 -20.87
N GLU A 871 28.40 -18.03 -21.13
CA GLU A 871 28.45 -19.28 -20.37
C GLU A 871 29.02 -19.02 -18.97
N ILE A 872 28.38 -19.61 -17.96
CA ILE A 872 28.87 -19.68 -16.58
C ILE A 872 28.86 -21.12 -16.04
N CYS A 873 29.71 -21.40 -15.07
CA CYS A 873 29.57 -22.60 -14.24
C CYS A 873 28.26 -22.51 -13.43
N ALA A 874 27.42 -23.54 -13.48
CA ALA A 874 26.05 -23.50 -12.97
C ALA A 874 25.94 -23.40 -11.43
N ASP A 875 26.95 -23.97 -10.76
CA ASP A 875 27.14 -24.15 -9.32
C ASP A 875 27.78 -22.94 -8.62
N THR A 876 28.56 -22.15 -9.35
CA THR A 876 29.45 -21.11 -8.81
C THR A 876 29.24 -19.74 -9.42
N GLY A 877 28.58 -19.63 -10.58
CA GLY A 877 28.23 -18.34 -11.21
C GLY A 877 29.35 -17.68 -12.03
N ILE A 878 30.58 -18.19 -11.93
CA ILE A 878 31.76 -17.65 -12.63
C ILE A 878 31.77 -17.96 -14.13
N ALA A 879 32.46 -17.12 -14.89
CA ALA A 879 32.68 -17.29 -16.32
C ALA A 879 33.39 -18.62 -16.64
N VAL A 880 33.00 -19.23 -17.76
CA VAL A 880 33.68 -20.42 -18.28
C VAL A 880 34.90 -20.01 -19.11
N ASP A 881 36.10 -20.36 -18.64
CA ASP A 881 37.35 -20.18 -19.38
C ASP A 881 38.10 -21.53 -19.61
N ALA A 882 39.34 -21.45 -20.09
CA ALA A 882 40.18 -22.61 -20.39
C ALA A 882 40.75 -23.34 -19.15
N THR A 883 40.58 -22.76 -17.96
CA THR A 883 41.01 -23.29 -16.65
C THR A 883 39.83 -23.71 -15.77
N SER A 884 38.62 -23.17 -16.01
CA SER A 884 37.40 -23.47 -15.26
C SER A 884 36.95 -24.94 -15.34
N THR A 885 37.00 -25.67 -14.23
CA THR A 885 36.43 -27.03 -14.10
C THR A 885 34.97 -27.00 -13.64
N CYS A 886 34.04 -26.52 -14.47
CA CYS A 886 32.60 -26.57 -14.16
C CYS A 886 32.05 -28.00 -14.29
N ALA A 887 31.26 -28.48 -13.32
CA ALA A 887 30.54 -29.74 -13.44
C ALA A 887 29.32 -29.64 -14.39
N GLN A 888 28.66 -28.48 -14.40
CA GLN A 888 27.60 -28.11 -15.35
C GLN A 888 27.82 -26.68 -15.84
N ARG A 889 27.43 -26.41 -17.08
CA ARG A 889 27.44 -25.07 -17.69
C ARG A 889 26.02 -24.63 -18.02
N LEU A 890 25.77 -23.33 -17.96
CA LEU A 890 24.53 -22.73 -18.47
C LEU A 890 24.80 -21.35 -19.06
N THR A 891 23.91 -20.90 -19.94
CA THR A 891 23.91 -19.54 -20.47
C THR A 891 23.11 -18.64 -19.53
N GLU A 892 23.69 -17.50 -19.16
CA GLU A 892 23.06 -16.46 -18.33
C GLU A 892 23.21 -15.11 -19.03
N SER A 893 22.27 -14.18 -18.78
CA SER A 893 22.29 -12.83 -19.36
C SER A 893 22.86 -11.80 -18.39
N PHE A 894 23.58 -10.83 -18.94
CA PHE A 894 24.35 -9.81 -18.22
C PHE A 894 24.20 -8.44 -18.87
N ALA A 895 24.45 -7.36 -18.14
CA ALA A 895 24.74 -6.07 -18.75
C ALA A 895 26.16 -6.12 -19.34
N GLY A 896 26.40 -5.50 -20.50
CA GLY A 896 27.66 -5.65 -21.25
C GLY A 896 28.90 -5.11 -20.53
N ASP A 897 28.69 -4.17 -19.60
CA ASP A 897 29.65 -3.60 -18.66
C ASP A 897 29.77 -4.37 -17.33
N GLN A 898 28.84 -5.31 -17.06
CA GLN A 898 28.83 -6.19 -15.88
C GLN A 898 28.87 -7.68 -16.29
N PRO A 899 29.96 -8.16 -16.92
CA PRO A 899 30.11 -9.58 -17.25
C PRO A 899 30.17 -10.46 -15.98
N PRO A 900 29.98 -11.79 -16.10
CA PRO A 900 30.28 -12.71 -15.00
C PRO A 900 31.73 -12.57 -14.56
N GLN A 901 31.96 -12.74 -13.26
CA GLN A 901 33.29 -12.74 -12.67
C GLN A 901 34.16 -13.87 -13.26
N ASP A 902 35.45 -13.58 -13.46
CA ASP A 902 36.42 -14.55 -13.96
C ASP A 902 36.74 -15.66 -12.94
N ALA A 903 37.44 -16.71 -13.38
CA ALA A 903 37.80 -17.83 -12.52
C ALA A 903 38.77 -17.47 -11.37
N SER A 904 39.52 -16.36 -11.46
CA SER A 904 40.43 -15.93 -10.39
C SER A 904 39.70 -15.30 -9.20
N GLN A 905 38.53 -14.70 -9.45
CA GLN A 905 37.60 -14.18 -8.43
C GLN A 905 36.77 -15.28 -7.75
N GLY A 906 36.80 -16.52 -8.25
CA GLY A 906 35.91 -17.61 -7.85
C GLY A 906 36.51 -18.61 -6.87
N ILE A 907 36.53 -19.89 -7.28
CA ILE A 907 37.24 -20.97 -6.58
C ILE A 907 38.68 -21.00 -7.10
N THR A 908 39.60 -20.34 -6.39
CA THR A 908 41.00 -20.22 -6.81
C THR A 908 41.78 -21.48 -6.39
N ARG A 909 42.45 -22.16 -7.34
CA ARG A 909 43.50 -23.12 -7.00
C ARG A 909 44.82 -22.39 -6.83
N LEU A 910 45.48 -22.59 -5.69
CA LEU A 910 46.80 -22.06 -5.40
C LEU A 910 47.71 -23.18 -4.90
N ALA A 911 48.91 -23.23 -5.47
CA ALA A 911 50.02 -23.94 -4.87
C ALA A 911 50.39 -23.26 -3.53
N ILE A 912 50.53 -24.03 -2.46
CA ILE A 912 50.84 -23.55 -1.10
C ILE A 912 52.12 -24.23 -0.60
N ASP A 913 53.08 -23.46 -0.10
CA ASP A 913 54.26 -24.00 0.57
C ASP A 913 53.87 -24.46 1.97
N LEU A 914 53.89 -25.77 2.19
CA LEU A 914 53.41 -26.42 3.42
C LEU A 914 54.21 -26.04 4.67
N TRP A 915 55.42 -25.49 4.51
CA TRP A 915 56.26 -25.02 5.61
C TRP A 915 55.84 -23.66 6.16
N THR A 916 55.40 -22.75 5.29
CA THR A 916 55.10 -21.35 5.64
C THR A 916 53.64 -20.97 5.55
N GLY A 917 52.82 -21.71 4.78
CA GLY A 917 51.44 -21.37 4.47
C GLY A 917 51.28 -20.25 3.44
N LEU A 918 52.35 -19.85 2.75
CA LEU A 918 52.36 -18.82 1.71
C LEU A 918 52.06 -19.39 0.32
N GLN A 919 51.71 -18.54 -0.66
CA GLN A 919 51.58 -19.00 -2.05
C GLN A 919 52.94 -19.50 -2.56
N ALA A 920 52.98 -20.75 -3.00
CA ALA A 920 54.17 -21.37 -3.55
C ALA A 920 54.53 -20.79 -4.92
N ASN A 921 55.81 -20.55 -5.11
CA ASN A 921 56.41 -20.14 -6.39
C ASN A 921 57.83 -20.74 -6.48
N PRO A 922 58.63 -20.46 -7.53
CA PRO A 922 59.98 -21.02 -7.68
C PRO A 922 60.97 -20.77 -6.51
N SER A 923 60.64 -19.89 -5.56
CA SER A 923 61.42 -19.63 -4.34
C SER A 923 61.16 -20.62 -3.19
N CYS A 924 60.09 -21.42 -3.26
CA CYS A 924 59.60 -22.27 -2.16
C CYS A 924 58.82 -23.50 -2.68
N ASN A 925 59.45 -24.28 -3.56
CA ASN A 925 58.79 -25.37 -4.30
C ASN A 925 59.04 -26.79 -3.74
N GLU A 926 59.59 -26.91 -2.53
CA GLU A 926 60.13 -28.17 -2.00
C GLU A 926 59.08 -29.07 -1.32
N ALA A 927 58.03 -28.48 -0.74
CA ALA A 927 56.90 -29.20 -0.17
C ALA A 927 55.62 -28.40 -0.43
N VAL A 928 55.00 -28.65 -1.59
CA VAL A 928 53.88 -27.88 -2.11
C VAL A 928 52.61 -28.71 -2.13
N TYR A 929 51.49 -28.09 -1.78
CA TYR A 929 50.15 -28.65 -1.95
C TYR A 929 49.30 -27.76 -2.85
N GLU A 930 48.60 -28.34 -3.82
CA GLU A 930 47.64 -27.63 -4.68
C GLU A 930 46.29 -27.51 -3.95
N ALA A 931 46.11 -26.42 -3.21
CA ALA A 931 44.91 -26.18 -2.41
C ALA A 931 43.84 -25.42 -3.21
N THR A 932 42.62 -25.97 -3.23
CA THR A 932 41.45 -25.36 -3.86
C THR A 932 40.71 -24.48 -2.84
N PHE A 933 40.87 -23.15 -2.93
CA PHE A 933 40.24 -22.19 -2.03
C PHE A 933 38.81 -21.86 -2.47
N GLY A 934 37.83 -22.27 -1.67
CA GLY A 934 36.41 -22.14 -2.00
C GLY A 934 35.87 -20.73 -1.83
N GLY A 935 35.56 -20.07 -2.96
CA GLY A 935 34.54 -19.03 -3.06
C GLY A 935 34.69 -17.85 -2.12
N GLY A 936 35.65 -16.96 -2.41
CA GLY A 936 35.54 -15.58 -1.92
C GLY A 936 34.28 -14.95 -2.49
N VAL A 937 33.24 -14.75 -1.70
CA VAL A 937 31.97 -14.20 -2.20
C VAL A 937 32.22 -12.79 -2.72
N PRO A 938 32.02 -12.50 -4.02
CA PRO A 938 32.35 -11.20 -4.58
C PRO A 938 31.20 -10.21 -4.34
N VAL A 939 30.77 -10.11 -3.07
CA VAL A 939 30.03 -8.95 -2.58
C VAL A 939 31.05 -7.82 -2.50
N ASN A 940 30.84 -6.72 -3.23
CA ASN A 940 31.58 -5.48 -2.98
C ASN A 940 31.14 -4.91 -1.63
N GLY A 941 31.72 -5.45 -0.56
CA GLY A 941 31.20 -5.35 0.81
C GLY A 941 32.26 -4.91 1.82
N ARG A 942 31.79 -4.62 3.03
CA ARG A 942 32.70 -4.31 4.14
C ARG A 942 33.52 -5.56 4.52
N PRO A 943 34.78 -5.44 4.97
CA PRO A 943 35.61 -6.59 5.31
C PRO A 943 35.00 -7.53 6.37
N ASP A 944 34.23 -7.01 7.31
CA ASP A 944 33.49 -7.79 8.32
C ASP A 944 32.42 -8.69 7.71
N VAL A 945 31.69 -8.21 6.70
CA VAL A 945 30.69 -9.01 5.97
C VAL A 945 31.37 -10.11 5.17
N LEU A 946 32.47 -9.79 4.48
CA LEU A 946 33.24 -10.76 3.70
C LEU A 946 33.84 -11.88 4.56
N GLU A 947 34.35 -11.56 5.76
CA GLU A 947 34.87 -12.56 6.68
C GLU A 947 33.73 -13.42 7.29
N ARG A 948 32.58 -12.82 7.62
CA ARG A 948 31.40 -13.57 8.08
C ARG A 948 30.91 -14.55 7.01
N GLU A 949 30.76 -14.11 5.76
CA GLU A 949 30.31 -14.98 4.67
C GLU A 949 31.30 -16.10 4.38
N ARG A 950 32.61 -15.84 4.45
CA ARG A 950 33.66 -16.87 4.39
C ARG A 950 33.53 -17.90 5.51
N ALA A 951 33.42 -17.45 6.76
CA ALA A 951 33.28 -18.34 7.91
C ALA A 951 32.02 -19.22 7.83
N LEU A 952 30.91 -18.65 7.36
CA LEU A 952 29.66 -19.39 7.11
C LEU A 952 29.80 -20.44 6.00
N ALA A 953 30.45 -20.10 4.88
CA ALA A 953 30.73 -21.03 3.80
C ALA A 953 31.62 -22.21 4.26
N THR A 954 32.73 -21.91 4.95
CA THR A 954 33.61 -22.90 5.57
C THR A 954 32.85 -23.81 6.54
N ASN A 955 32.04 -23.24 7.43
CA ASN A 955 31.28 -24.01 8.41
C ASN A 955 30.27 -24.94 7.74
N TRP A 956 29.51 -24.46 6.75
CA TRP A 956 28.54 -25.26 6.00
C TRP A 956 29.20 -26.41 5.23
N MET A 957 30.32 -26.15 4.55
CA MET A 957 31.11 -27.16 3.83
C MET A 957 31.69 -28.24 4.75
N GLN A 958 32.06 -27.90 5.98
CA GLN A 958 32.65 -28.84 6.94
C GLN A 958 31.60 -29.63 7.74
N THR A 959 30.50 -28.99 8.15
CA THR A 959 29.55 -29.57 9.12
C THR A 959 28.33 -30.26 8.51
N THR A 960 27.99 -29.97 7.25
CA THR A 960 26.79 -30.54 6.60
C THR A 960 27.15 -31.56 5.53
N ALA A 961 26.37 -32.64 5.41
CA ALA A 961 26.58 -33.65 4.37
C ALA A 961 26.44 -33.06 2.94
N ALA A 962 25.50 -32.13 2.75
CA ALA A 962 25.33 -31.40 1.49
C ALA A 962 26.56 -30.54 1.16
N GLY A 963 27.13 -29.85 2.15
CA GLY A 963 28.33 -29.04 1.99
C GLY A 963 29.60 -29.86 1.74
N GLN A 964 29.75 -31.00 2.42
CA GLN A 964 30.83 -31.96 2.16
C GLN A 964 30.73 -32.54 0.74
N GLN A 965 29.52 -32.90 0.29
CA GLN A 965 29.27 -33.37 -1.07
C GLN A 965 29.53 -32.26 -2.12
N TRP A 966 29.09 -31.04 -1.87
CA TRP A 966 29.33 -29.89 -2.75
C TRP A 966 30.84 -29.63 -2.88
N ALA A 967 31.56 -29.52 -1.76
CA ALA A 967 33.01 -29.36 -1.73
C ALA A 967 33.73 -30.46 -2.52
N ALA A 968 33.32 -31.73 -2.36
CA ALA A 968 33.85 -32.84 -3.14
C ALA A 968 33.60 -32.70 -4.65
N THR A 969 32.43 -32.21 -5.09
CA THR A 969 32.17 -31.96 -6.53
C THR A 969 33.00 -30.83 -7.12
N GLN A 970 33.38 -29.83 -6.31
CA GLN A 970 34.24 -28.71 -6.74
C GLN A 970 35.75 -29.06 -6.68
N GLY A 971 36.11 -30.21 -6.10
CA GLY A 971 37.50 -30.55 -5.79
C GLY A 971 38.12 -29.68 -4.68
N ALA A 972 37.29 -29.23 -3.74
CA ALA A 972 37.69 -28.41 -2.60
C ALA A 972 38.18 -29.27 -1.43
N THR A 973 39.48 -29.17 -1.12
CA THR A 973 40.14 -29.90 -0.03
C THR A 973 40.18 -29.04 1.24
N SER A 974 39.42 -29.45 2.27
CA SER A 974 39.40 -28.88 3.64
C SER A 974 39.50 -27.33 3.71
N ALA A 975 38.37 -26.65 3.51
CA ALA A 975 38.24 -25.19 3.43
C ALA A 975 38.47 -24.40 4.75
N ALA A 976 39.56 -24.67 5.47
CA ALA A 976 39.85 -24.08 6.80
C ALA A 976 40.70 -22.80 6.77
N ILE A 977 41.23 -22.41 5.61
CA ILE A 977 42.25 -21.35 5.47
C ILE A 977 41.85 -20.40 4.34
N SER A 978 41.97 -19.08 4.57
CA SER A 978 41.85 -18.06 3.51
C SER A 978 43.03 -18.16 2.54
N PRO A 979 42.85 -17.99 1.22
CA PRO A 979 43.97 -18.00 0.28
C PRO A 979 45.03 -16.98 0.73
N PRO A 980 46.30 -17.39 0.96
CA PRO A 980 47.30 -16.49 1.51
C PRO A 980 47.53 -15.33 0.54
N THR A 981 47.47 -14.10 1.05
CA THR A 981 47.62 -12.88 0.24
C THR A 981 49.08 -12.56 -0.10
N GLN A 982 50.02 -13.34 0.42
CA GLN A 982 51.45 -13.20 0.22
C GLN A 982 52.00 -14.47 -0.44
N ALA A 983 52.82 -14.28 -1.47
CA ALA A 983 53.64 -15.32 -2.07
C ALA A 983 55.05 -15.28 -1.48
N CYS A 984 55.78 -16.40 -1.53
CA CYS A 984 57.16 -16.45 -1.06
C CYS A 984 58.06 -15.45 -1.80
N ASP A 985 59.01 -14.87 -1.07
CA ASP A 985 60.07 -14.01 -1.58
C ASP A 985 61.46 -14.64 -1.32
N GLY A 986 62.53 -13.92 -1.70
CA GLY A 986 63.91 -14.36 -1.47
C GLY A 986 64.36 -14.37 0.00
N ASN A 987 63.54 -13.91 0.95
CA ASN A 987 63.82 -13.89 2.38
C ASN A 987 62.97 -14.93 3.16
N THR A 988 62.03 -15.60 2.48
CA THR A 988 61.07 -16.52 3.09
C THR A 988 61.78 -17.72 3.72
N PRO A 989 61.65 -17.97 5.03
CA PRO A 989 62.40 -19.03 5.70
C PRO A 989 62.13 -20.42 5.11
N ARG A 990 63.19 -21.21 4.94
CA ARG A 990 63.14 -22.60 4.48
C ARG A 990 63.45 -23.57 5.63
N PRO A 991 62.95 -24.81 5.59
CA PRO A 991 63.49 -25.88 6.42
C PRO A 991 64.98 -26.10 6.10
N ARG A 992 65.76 -26.53 7.10
CA ARG A 992 67.14 -26.98 6.94
C ARG A 992 67.36 -28.24 7.76
N ALA A 993 67.57 -29.35 7.05
CA ALA A 993 68.11 -30.59 7.61
C ALA A 993 69.47 -30.86 6.93
N GLU A 994 70.57 -30.60 7.64
CA GLU A 994 71.93 -30.71 7.11
C GLU A 994 72.81 -31.48 8.07
N ILE A 995 73.60 -32.44 7.58
CA ILE A 995 74.55 -33.20 8.39
C ILE A 995 75.97 -32.72 8.08
N ILE A 996 76.56 -32.02 9.04
CA ILE A 996 77.87 -31.37 8.97
C ILE A 996 78.98 -32.33 9.38
N ARG A 997 78.70 -33.37 10.20
CA ARG A 997 79.54 -34.56 10.41
C ARG A 997 78.67 -35.76 10.76
N PRO A 998 79.04 -36.99 10.35
CA PRO A 998 80.17 -37.34 9.48
C PRO A 998 79.96 -36.94 8.02
N ARG A 999 81.05 -36.59 7.31
CA ARG A 999 80.97 -36.08 5.91
C ARG A 999 81.26 -37.12 4.84
N ASN A 1000 82.24 -38.00 5.06
CA ASN A 1000 82.56 -39.21 4.28
C ASN A 1000 83.81 -39.90 4.90
N GLU A 1001 84.38 -40.92 4.22
CA GLU A 1001 85.40 -41.89 4.71
C GLU A 1001 86.68 -41.38 5.42
N GLY A 1002 86.90 -40.06 5.57
CA GLY A 1002 88.04 -39.48 6.28
C GLY A 1002 87.82 -39.16 7.76
N ASP A 1003 86.58 -39.16 8.26
CA ASP A 1003 86.30 -38.94 9.68
C ASP A 1003 86.68 -40.19 10.51
N ALA A 1004 87.47 -40.01 11.58
CA ALA A 1004 87.88 -41.10 12.47
C ALA A 1004 86.75 -41.43 13.47
N LEU A 1005 85.83 -42.31 13.07
CA LEU A 1005 84.62 -42.62 13.83
C LEU A 1005 84.86 -43.67 14.92
N ASP A 1006 84.79 -43.26 16.18
CA ASP A 1006 84.64 -44.19 17.30
C ASP A 1006 83.24 -44.80 17.28
N ARG A 1007 83.13 -46.11 17.07
CA ARG A 1007 81.85 -46.82 17.05
C ARG A 1007 81.11 -46.77 18.39
N ALA A 1008 81.76 -46.46 19.51
CA ALA A 1008 81.09 -46.29 20.80
C ALA A 1008 80.38 -44.91 20.94
N ALA A 1009 80.76 -43.91 20.13
CA ALA A 1009 80.24 -42.55 20.24
C ALA A 1009 80.39 -41.76 18.92
N ILE A 1010 79.67 -42.16 17.88
CA ILE A 1010 79.62 -41.42 16.62
C ILE A 1010 78.80 -40.14 16.83
N GLU A 1011 79.47 -39.00 17.00
CA GLU A 1011 78.79 -37.70 17.09
C GLU A 1011 78.27 -37.25 15.73
N ILE A 1012 76.96 -37.01 15.65
CA ILE A 1012 76.30 -36.47 14.47
C ILE A 1012 76.08 -34.98 14.70
N TRP A 1013 76.76 -34.16 13.92
CA TRP A 1013 76.69 -32.69 13.97
C TRP A 1013 75.99 -32.16 12.73
N GLY A 1014 75.23 -31.08 12.84
CA GLY A 1014 74.40 -30.59 11.77
C GLY A 1014 73.49 -29.42 12.14
N THR A 1015 72.59 -29.09 11.22
CA THR A 1015 71.52 -28.10 11.40
C THR A 1015 70.16 -28.80 11.24
N ALA A 1016 69.24 -28.52 12.15
CA ALA A 1016 67.88 -29.02 12.18
C ALA A 1016 66.95 -27.89 12.68
N MET A 1017 66.27 -27.23 11.74
CA MET A 1017 65.38 -26.08 12.00
C MET A 1017 64.47 -25.79 10.80
N GLY A 1018 63.48 -24.92 10.97
CA GLY A 1018 62.63 -24.40 9.89
C GLY A 1018 61.59 -23.40 10.39
N PRO A 1019 60.77 -22.80 9.50
CA PRO A 1019 59.52 -22.17 9.90
C PRO A 1019 58.57 -23.22 10.50
N ASN A 1020 57.71 -22.82 11.44
CA ASN A 1020 56.69 -23.67 12.06
C ASN A 1020 57.21 -25.04 12.58
N TYR A 1021 58.48 -25.04 13.00
CA TYR A 1021 59.25 -26.23 13.39
C TYR A 1021 58.69 -26.90 14.66
N GLN A 1022 58.41 -28.19 14.57
CA GLN A 1022 57.98 -29.04 15.69
C GLN A 1022 59.03 -30.10 16.09
N GLY A 1023 60.31 -29.87 15.81
CA GLY A 1023 61.41 -30.73 16.24
C GLY A 1023 62.09 -31.54 15.14
N TYR A 1024 63.01 -32.42 15.54
CA TYR A 1024 63.77 -33.30 14.64
C TYR A 1024 64.01 -34.69 15.25
N GLN A 1025 64.23 -35.70 14.40
CA GLN A 1025 64.76 -37.01 14.82
C GLN A 1025 65.93 -37.43 13.93
N VAL A 1026 66.75 -38.38 14.42
CA VAL A 1026 67.91 -38.89 13.69
C VAL A 1026 67.82 -40.42 13.59
N GLU A 1027 68.05 -40.94 12.40
CA GLU A 1027 67.94 -42.37 12.07
C GLU A 1027 69.14 -42.85 11.27
N TYR A 1028 69.40 -44.15 11.31
CA TYR A 1028 70.43 -44.83 10.53
C TYR A 1028 69.83 -45.95 9.67
N GLY A 1029 70.49 -46.28 8.57
CA GLY A 1029 70.15 -47.44 7.75
C GLY A 1029 71.35 -48.00 6.99
N PHE A 1030 71.28 -49.27 6.61
CA PHE A 1030 72.37 -49.98 5.95
C PHE A 1030 72.33 -49.85 4.42
N GLY A 1031 73.49 -49.63 3.81
CA GLY A 1031 73.63 -49.25 2.42
C GLY A 1031 73.37 -47.77 2.17
N GLU A 1032 73.67 -47.32 0.94
CA GLU A 1032 73.45 -45.95 0.48
C GLU A 1032 71.95 -45.58 0.39
N ASN A 1033 71.11 -46.57 0.07
CA ASN A 1033 69.65 -46.46 0.01
C ASN A 1033 69.00 -47.55 0.87
N PRO A 1034 68.82 -47.32 2.19
CA PRO A 1034 68.32 -48.34 3.11
C PRO A 1034 66.85 -48.71 2.86
N GLY A 1035 66.54 -50.01 2.87
CA GLY A 1035 65.18 -50.54 2.85
C GLY A 1035 64.44 -50.51 4.20
N GLY A 1036 65.07 -49.93 5.23
CA GLY A 1036 64.54 -49.83 6.59
C GLY A 1036 65.50 -49.02 7.47
N TRP A 1037 64.96 -48.40 8.52
CA TRP A 1037 65.67 -47.44 9.36
C TRP A 1037 65.61 -47.84 10.84
N GLY A 1038 66.73 -47.65 11.54
CA GLY A 1038 66.85 -47.77 12.99
C GLY A 1038 66.97 -46.38 13.62
N MET A 1039 66.39 -46.22 14.81
CA MET A 1039 66.45 -44.94 15.53
C MET A 1039 67.86 -44.69 16.11
N VAL A 1040 68.35 -43.46 15.98
CA VAL A 1040 69.54 -42.95 16.69
C VAL A 1040 69.09 -41.99 17.80
N GLN A 1041 68.18 -41.09 17.49
CA GLN A 1041 67.69 -40.06 18.39
C GLN A 1041 66.21 -39.81 18.12
N GLU A 1042 65.36 -40.21 19.07
CA GLU A 1042 63.92 -39.92 19.08
C GLU A 1042 63.64 -38.42 19.02
N ARG A 1043 62.42 -38.05 18.58
CA ARG A 1043 62.03 -36.68 18.26
C ARG A 1043 62.30 -35.69 19.41
N ARG A 1044 63.15 -34.70 19.14
CA ARG A 1044 63.50 -33.60 20.04
C ARG A 1044 62.87 -32.27 19.61
N PRO A 1045 62.33 -31.46 20.52
CA PRO A 1045 61.70 -30.18 20.19
C PRO A 1045 62.70 -29.03 19.98
N GLU A 1046 63.96 -29.17 20.41
CA GLU A 1046 64.94 -28.08 20.27
C GLU A 1046 65.38 -27.90 18.81
N ALA A 1047 65.46 -26.65 18.35
CA ALA A 1047 66.10 -26.32 17.08
C ALA A 1047 67.63 -26.28 17.27
N VAL A 1048 68.38 -26.79 16.29
CA VAL A 1048 69.84 -26.86 16.33
C VAL A 1048 70.42 -26.18 15.10
N GLN A 1049 71.38 -25.28 15.29
CA GLN A 1049 72.17 -24.71 14.21
C GLN A 1049 73.64 -25.09 14.40
N ASP A 1050 74.24 -25.68 13.36
CA ASP A 1050 75.65 -26.02 13.23
C ASP A 1050 76.23 -26.78 14.47
N GLY A 1051 75.35 -27.55 15.14
CA GLY A 1051 75.53 -28.10 16.48
C GLY A 1051 75.37 -29.62 16.54
N ARG A 1052 75.49 -30.23 17.73
CA ARG A 1052 75.40 -31.68 17.88
C ARG A 1052 73.94 -32.15 17.90
N LEU A 1053 73.53 -32.85 16.84
CA LEU A 1053 72.18 -33.39 16.65
C LEU A 1053 71.97 -34.70 17.43
N ALA A 1054 72.97 -35.59 17.45
CA ALA A 1054 72.89 -36.87 18.15
C ALA A 1054 74.28 -37.43 18.49
N VAL A 1055 74.31 -38.48 19.31
CA VAL A 1055 75.47 -39.35 19.53
C VAL A 1055 75.00 -40.79 19.37
N TRP A 1056 75.68 -41.57 18.52
CA TRP A 1056 75.26 -42.92 18.14
C TRP A 1056 76.28 -43.97 18.61
N ASP A 1057 75.84 -44.89 19.46
CA ASP A 1057 76.59 -46.12 19.75
C ASP A 1057 76.30 -47.18 18.67
N ALA A 1058 77.26 -47.35 17.77
CA ALA A 1058 77.29 -48.36 16.72
C ALA A 1058 78.21 -49.55 17.06
N SER A 1059 78.60 -49.73 18.34
CA SER A 1059 79.46 -50.83 18.80
C SER A 1059 78.73 -52.18 18.75
N GLN A 1060 77.42 -52.18 19.05
CA GLN A 1060 76.57 -53.38 19.05
C GLN A 1060 76.13 -53.82 17.65
N ILE A 1061 76.44 -53.02 16.63
CA ILE A 1061 75.94 -53.21 15.26
C ILE A 1061 76.92 -54.07 14.47
N ASN A 1062 76.57 -55.34 14.24
CA ASN A 1062 77.35 -56.28 13.44
C ASN A 1062 77.16 -56.06 11.93
N TYR A 1063 77.55 -54.87 11.46
CA TYR A 1063 77.57 -54.48 10.05
C TYR A 1063 78.89 -53.79 9.70
N SER A 1064 79.33 -53.96 8.45
CA SER A 1064 80.43 -53.19 7.86
C SER A 1064 80.15 -52.89 6.40
N GLY A 1065 80.40 -51.64 6.00
CA GLY A 1065 80.02 -51.09 4.70
C GLY A 1065 79.35 -49.72 4.85
N LEU A 1066 78.74 -49.23 3.78
CA LEU A 1066 78.06 -47.94 3.78
C LEU A 1066 76.87 -47.92 4.74
N VAL A 1067 76.79 -46.86 5.54
CA VAL A 1067 75.64 -46.51 6.39
C VAL A 1067 75.17 -45.12 5.96
N THR A 1068 73.87 -44.99 5.77
CA THR A 1068 73.20 -43.69 5.61
C THR A 1068 72.65 -43.26 6.96
N ILE A 1069 73.00 -42.05 7.40
CA ILE A 1069 72.28 -41.34 8.48
C ILE A 1069 71.32 -40.36 7.83
N ARG A 1070 70.11 -40.26 8.34
CA ARG A 1070 69.18 -39.18 8.02
C ARG A 1070 68.76 -38.39 9.26
N VAL A 1071 68.64 -37.09 9.08
CA VAL A 1071 68.01 -36.16 10.02
C VAL A 1071 66.68 -35.78 9.41
N ILE A 1072 65.57 -36.05 10.09
CA ILE A 1072 64.23 -35.65 9.66
C ILE A 1072 63.83 -34.47 10.52
N VAL A 1073 63.49 -33.36 9.89
CA VAL A 1073 62.89 -32.18 10.52
C VAL A 1073 61.37 -32.23 10.32
N PHE A 1074 60.64 -32.03 11.41
CA PHE A 1074 59.17 -31.97 11.45
C PHE A 1074 58.73 -30.51 11.41
N GLY A 1075 57.92 -30.17 10.40
CA GLY A 1075 57.24 -28.89 10.26
C GLY A 1075 55.85 -28.91 10.91
N PRO A 1076 54.92 -28.08 10.43
CA PRO A 1076 53.54 -28.07 10.91
C PRO A 1076 52.77 -29.33 10.47
N ASP A 1077 51.59 -29.50 11.05
CA ASP A 1077 50.57 -30.43 10.58
C ASP A 1077 50.05 -29.93 9.21
N ASN A 1078 49.76 -30.81 8.25
CA ASN A 1078 49.23 -30.43 6.93
C ASN A 1078 47.68 -30.34 6.95
N PRO A 1079 47.08 -29.14 6.96
CA PRO A 1079 45.62 -28.96 7.07
C PRO A 1079 44.87 -29.34 5.78
N PHE A 1080 45.57 -29.64 4.70
CA PHE A 1080 45.01 -30.02 3.41
C PHE A 1080 44.89 -31.55 3.22
N THR A 1081 45.40 -32.35 4.17
CA THR A 1081 45.26 -33.82 4.21
C THR A 1081 44.29 -34.25 5.31
N PRO A 1082 43.37 -35.23 5.08
CA PRO A 1082 42.40 -35.70 6.08
C PRO A 1082 43.04 -36.18 7.40
N GLU A 1083 44.25 -36.71 7.33
CA GLU A 1083 45.03 -37.26 8.44
C GLU A 1083 45.81 -36.20 9.23
N ASN A 1084 45.87 -34.94 8.75
CA ASN A 1084 46.75 -33.87 9.25
C ASN A 1084 48.24 -34.28 9.33
N ASP A 1085 48.73 -35.00 8.32
CA ASP A 1085 50.11 -35.53 8.28
C ASP A 1085 51.16 -34.41 8.46
N LEU A 1086 52.21 -34.68 9.25
CA LEU A 1086 53.29 -33.73 9.49
C LEU A 1086 54.11 -33.48 8.23
N VAL A 1087 54.40 -32.22 7.95
CA VAL A 1087 55.28 -31.83 6.84
C VAL A 1087 56.72 -32.21 7.18
N LEU A 1088 57.36 -33.03 6.35
CA LEU A 1088 58.71 -33.56 6.60
C LEU A 1088 59.74 -32.99 5.62
N HIS A 1089 60.94 -32.73 6.10
CA HIS A 1089 62.12 -32.42 5.29
C HIS A 1089 63.32 -33.17 5.86
N GLU A 1090 64.03 -33.93 5.03
CA GLU A 1090 65.12 -34.80 5.48
C GLU A 1090 66.46 -34.53 4.80
N GLY A 1091 67.52 -34.47 5.61
CA GLY A 1091 68.91 -34.38 5.19
C GLY A 1091 69.60 -35.72 5.38
N ARG A 1092 70.34 -36.19 4.37
CA ARG A 1092 71.06 -37.47 4.41
C ARG A 1092 72.57 -37.28 4.28
N THR A 1093 73.35 -38.11 4.96
CA THR A 1093 74.79 -38.33 4.72
C THR A 1093 75.08 -39.82 4.64
N VAL A 1094 76.09 -40.21 3.87
CA VAL A 1094 76.52 -41.60 3.71
C VAL A 1094 78.01 -41.69 4.07
N PHE A 1095 78.38 -42.71 4.84
CA PHE A 1095 79.78 -42.98 5.18
C PHE A 1095 80.03 -44.48 5.39
N ASN A 1096 81.29 -44.90 5.36
CA ASN A 1096 81.68 -46.30 5.49
C ASN A 1096 81.93 -46.68 6.97
N LEU A 1097 81.06 -47.51 7.54
CA LEU A 1097 81.16 -47.98 8.92
C LEU A 1097 82.08 -49.22 9.01
N GLN A 1098 83.40 -48.98 9.01
CA GLN A 1098 84.40 -50.05 9.03
C GLN A 1098 84.43 -50.81 10.37
N GLN A 1099 84.68 -52.12 10.34
CA GLN A 1099 84.93 -52.91 11.56
C GLN A 1099 86.30 -52.55 12.18
N PRO A 1100 86.42 -52.56 13.52
CA PRO A 1100 87.70 -52.29 14.17
C PRO A 1100 88.73 -53.37 13.82
N THR A 1101 89.87 -52.96 13.26
CA THR A 1101 90.98 -53.87 12.98
C THR A 1101 91.61 -54.34 14.30
N PRO A 1102 91.83 -55.65 14.52
CA PRO A 1102 92.34 -56.17 15.79
C PRO A 1102 93.82 -55.79 16.01
N THR A 1103 94.08 -54.95 17.00
CA THR A 1103 95.43 -54.55 17.44
C THR A 1103 96.20 -55.76 18.01
N PRO A 1104 97.47 -55.99 17.61
CA PRO A 1104 98.22 -57.19 18.01
C PRO A 1104 98.71 -57.18 19.46
N THR A 1105 98.72 -58.36 20.08
CA THR A 1105 99.18 -58.60 21.46
C THR A 1105 100.70 -58.51 21.61
N THR A 1106 101.19 -57.87 22.68
CA THR A 1106 102.62 -57.81 23.04
C THR A 1106 102.99 -58.74 24.19
N THR A 1107 104.06 -59.51 24.03
CA THR A 1107 104.60 -60.50 25.00
C THR A 1107 105.59 -59.84 26.00
N PRO A 1108 105.66 -60.27 27.29
CA PRO A 1108 106.44 -59.58 28.34
C PRO A 1108 107.86 -60.13 28.55
N THR A 1109 108.75 -59.37 29.23
CA THR A 1109 110.01 -59.87 29.85
C THR A 1109 110.49 -58.99 31.01
N GLU A 1110 110.41 -59.54 32.23
CA GLU A 1110 111.31 -59.47 33.41
C GLU A 1110 111.81 -58.15 34.07
N THR A 1111 112.42 -58.34 35.25
CA THR A 1111 112.54 -57.40 36.39
C THR A 1111 114.02 -57.21 36.80
N PRO A 1112 114.38 -56.11 37.49
CA PRO A 1112 115.21 -56.28 38.70
C PRO A 1112 114.70 -55.48 39.93
N THR A 1113 115.08 -55.93 41.12
CA THR A 1113 114.59 -55.42 42.43
C THR A 1113 115.73 -54.92 43.32
N ALA A 1114 115.53 -53.78 44.01
CA ALA A 1114 116.29 -53.42 45.22
C ALA A 1114 115.50 -52.46 46.16
N THR A 1115 115.71 -52.62 47.46
CA THR A 1115 115.06 -51.94 48.61
C THR A 1115 115.81 -50.60 48.95
N ALA A 1116 115.43 -49.67 49.84
CA ALA A 1116 114.69 -49.81 51.10
C ALA A 1116 114.12 -48.51 51.76
N THR A 1117 113.02 -48.71 52.53
CA THR A 1117 112.69 -48.14 53.86
C THR A 1117 112.52 -46.63 54.14
N GLY A 1118 111.37 -46.27 54.72
CA GLY A 1118 111.13 -45.06 55.53
C GLY A 1118 109.67 -44.97 56.03
N THR A 1119 109.40 -44.95 57.34
CA THR A 1119 108.05 -45.19 57.92
C THR A 1119 107.64 -44.17 58.99
N ALA A 1120 106.39 -43.68 58.97
CA ALA A 1120 105.67 -43.14 60.14
C ALA A 1120 104.13 -43.14 59.97
N THR A 1121 103.40 -43.31 61.08
CA THR A 1121 101.93 -43.30 61.31
C THR A 1121 101.72 -42.91 62.81
N PRO A 1122 100.53 -42.69 63.45
CA PRO A 1122 99.14 -43.07 63.09
C PRO A 1122 97.96 -42.12 63.58
N THR A 1123 96.71 -42.65 63.54
CA THR A 1123 95.65 -42.54 64.62
C THR A 1123 94.49 -41.49 64.58
N VAL A 1124 93.27 -41.97 64.23
CA VAL A 1124 91.93 -41.90 64.94
C VAL A 1124 91.17 -40.55 65.15
N THR A 1125 89.82 -40.41 65.33
CA THR A 1125 88.50 -41.00 64.88
C THR A 1125 87.33 -40.20 65.55
N VAL A 1126 86.05 -40.42 65.16
CA VAL A 1126 84.75 -40.31 65.92
C VAL A 1126 83.80 -39.09 65.68
N THR A 1127 82.50 -39.39 65.59
CA THR A 1127 81.26 -38.57 65.39
C THR A 1127 80.63 -38.05 66.72
N PRO A 1128 79.52 -37.25 66.78
CA PRO A 1128 78.11 -37.78 66.68
C PRO A 1128 76.92 -36.83 66.26
N THR A 1129 75.87 -37.40 65.62
CA THR A 1129 74.39 -37.07 65.75
C THR A 1129 73.88 -35.68 65.24
N ALA A 1130 72.61 -35.31 64.87
CA ALA A 1130 71.21 -35.84 64.87
C ALA A 1130 70.35 -35.18 63.71
N THR A 1131 69.00 -35.25 63.56
CA THR A 1131 67.95 -36.33 63.57
C THR A 1131 66.51 -35.77 63.29
N THR A 1132 65.61 -36.55 62.64
CA THR A 1132 64.11 -36.47 62.51
C THR A 1132 63.32 -35.37 61.73
N THR A 1133 62.82 -35.73 60.54
CA THR A 1133 61.40 -35.95 60.08
C THR A 1133 60.21 -35.01 60.44
N ALA A 1134 59.48 -34.47 59.42
CA ALA A 1134 57.99 -34.52 59.18
C ALA A 1134 57.38 -33.35 58.32
N THR A 1135 56.26 -33.61 57.60
CA THR A 1135 55.37 -32.69 56.81
C THR A 1135 54.15 -32.19 57.65
N PRO A 1136 53.09 -31.43 57.19
CA PRO A 1136 52.60 -31.08 55.81
C PRO A 1136 52.00 -29.64 55.50
N THR A 1137 51.91 -29.32 54.18
CA THR A 1137 50.84 -28.62 53.36
C THR A 1137 50.15 -27.25 53.73
N VAL A 1138 49.63 -26.57 52.68
CA VAL A 1138 48.55 -25.50 52.59
C VAL A 1138 49.03 -24.04 52.29
N SER A 1139 48.14 -23.19 51.75
CA SER A 1139 48.31 -21.78 51.27
C SER A 1139 46.91 -21.05 51.35
N PRO A 1140 46.44 -20.01 50.58
CA PRO A 1140 46.98 -19.28 49.40
C PRO A 1140 46.70 -17.73 49.28
N THR A 1141 47.20 -17.09 48.21
CA THR A 1141 46.71 -15.84 47.51
C THR A 1141 46.76 -14.48 48.31
N PRO A 1142 46.20 -13.32 47.85
CA PRO A 1142 46.94 -12.18 47.24
C PRO A 1142 46.88 -10.81 47.99
N GLU A 1143 47.53 -9.76 47.46
CA GLU A 1143 46.93 -8.41 47.20
C GLU A 1143 47.88 -7.43 46.43
N THR A 1144 47.42 -6.20 46.08
CA THR A 1144 48.10 -5.21 45.18
C THR A 1144 48.14 -3.79 45.84
N PRO A 1145 47.88 -2.56 45.26
CA PRO A 1145 47.68 -2.01 43.90
C PRO A 1145 48.46 -0.66 43.60
N THR A 1146 47.96 0.16 42.65
CA THR A 1146 48.06 1.68 42.55
C THR A 1146 49.28 2.37 41.84
N PRO A 1147 49.18 3.66 41.35
CA PRO A 1147 49.42 3.97 39.92
C PRO A 1147 50.19 5.31 39.59
N GLU A 1148 50.26 5.71 38.30
CA GLU A 1148 50.12 7.12 37.86
C GLU A 1148 49.73 7.26 36.35
N ALA A 1149 49.61 8.48 35.80
CA ALA A 1149 48.85 8.79 34.56
C ALA A 1149 49.59 9.69 33.50
N PRO A 1150 48.98 10.52 32.61
CA PRO A 1150 49.20 10.40 31.16
C PRO A 1150 49.79 11.64 30.42
N THR A 1151 50.07 11.53 29.11
CA THR A 1151 50.44 12.67 28.23
C THR A 1151 49.97 12.44 26.77
N VAL A 1152 49.94 13.49 25.95
CA VAL A 1152 49.30 13.59 24.61
C VAL A 1152 50.33 13.99 23.54
N GLU A 1153 50.17 13.53 22.29
CA GLU A 1153 50.79 14.19 21.12
C GLU A 1153 49.97 13.99 19.82
N LEU A 1154 50.22 14.80 18.78
CA LEU A 1154 49.42 14.89 17.54
C LEU A 1154 50.18 14.41 16.29
N PRO A 1155 49.51 13.92 15.23
CA PRO A 1155 50.04 13.91 13.87
C PRO A 1155 49.85 15.27 13.18
N THR A 1156 50.83 15.66 12.34
CA THR A 1156 50.82 16.92 11.55
C THR A 1156 50.51 16.64 10.07
N VAL A 1157 49.94 17.62 9.36
CA VAL A 1157 49.55 17.53 7.94
C VAL A 1157 50.46 18.38 7.06
N GLU A 1158 50.97 17.82 5.96
CA GLU A 1158 51.42 18.57 4.78
C GLU A 1158 51.00 17.86 3.46
N PRO A 1159 50.91 18.59 2.32
CA PRO A 1159 50.15 18.14 1.14
C PRO A 1159 51.02 17.61 -0.04
N PRO A 1160 50.42 16.85 -0.99
CA PRO A 1160 51.08 16.50 -2.25
C PRO A 1160 51.14 17.68 -3.23
N THR A 1161 52.23 17.78 -3.98
CA THR A 1161 52.46 18.80 -5.02
C THR A 1161 51.84 18.39 -6.37
N VAL A 1162 51.46 19.38 -7.19
CA VAL A 1162 50.89 19.17 -8.54
C VAL A 1162 51.76 19.84 -9.61
N GLU A 1163 52.13 19.11 -10.66
CA GLU A 1163 52.52 19.67 -11.96
C GLU A 1163 51.92 18.84 -13.13
N PRO A 1164 51.64 19.44 -14.31
CA PRO A 1164 50.88 18.81 -15.38
C PRO A 1164 51.70 18.46 -16.66
N PRO A 1165 51.18 17.59 -17.55
CA PRO A 1165 51.64 17.49 -18.94
C PRO A 1165 50.98 18.54 -19.85
N THR A 1166 51.61 18.81 -21.01
CA THR A 1166 51.32 19.93 -21.92
C THR A 1166 50.27 19.64 -23.02
N VAL A 1167 49.75 20.72 -23.61
CA VAL A 1167 48.80 20.76 -24.74
C VAL A 1167 49.51 20.66 -26.09
N GLU A 1168 48.93 19.98 -27.08
CA GLU A 1168 49.18 20.30 -28.50
C GLU A 1168 48.01 19.99 -29.47
N SER A 1169 47.68 20.97 -30.33
CA SER A 1169 46.94 20.91 -31.61
C SER A 1169 45.48 20.37 -31.71
N SER A 1170 44.59 21.20 -32.28
CA SER A 1170 43.33 20.82 -32.96
C SER A 1170 43.54 20.71 -34.49
N PRO A 1171 42.59 20.22 -35.33
CA PRO A 1171 41.48 21.09 -35.81
C PRO A 1171 40.15 20.43 -36.31
N ALA A 1172 39.04 21.18 -36.20
CA ALA A 1172 37.81 21.14 -37.05
C ALA A 1172 36.99 19.80 -37.16
N SER A 1173 35.71 19.73 -37.58
CA SER A 1173 34.71 20.72 -38.03
C SER A 1173 33.26 20.21 -37.77
N GLU A 1174 32.25 21.03 -38.10
CA GLU A 1174 30.85 20.69 -38.45
C GLU A 1174 29.88 20.02 -37.43
N THR A 1175 29.04 20.88 -36.85
CA THR A 1175 27.58 20.73 -36.67
C THR A 1175 26.85 20.36 -37.98
N PRO A 1176 25.65 19.72 -37.98
CA PRO A 1176 24.41 20.45 -37.66
C PRO A 1176 23.22 19.65 -37.05
N SER A 1177 22.27 20.41 -36.48
CA SER A 1177 20.85 20.05 -36.27
C SER A 1177 20.04 20.35 -37.57
N PRO A 1178 18.76 19.94 -37.75
CA PRO A 1178 17.72 19.72 -36.75
C PRO A 1178 17.75 18.34 -36.10
#